data_AF-A0A812M3B5-F1
#
_entry.id   AF-A0A812M3B5-F1
#
_cell.length_a   1.000
_cell.length_b   1.000
_cell.length_c   1.000
_cell.angle_alpha   90.00
_cell.angle_beta   90.00
_cell.angle_gamma   90.00
#
_symmetry.space_group_name_H-M   'P 1'
#
loop_
_entity.id
_entity.type
_entity.pdbx_description
1 polymer ?
#
loop_
_entity_poly.entity_id
_entity_poly.type
_entity_poly.pdbx_seq_one_letter_code
_entity_poly.pdbx_strand_id
1 'polypeptide(L)'
;MLRGGAKKLLRSLQPNGNYHLTKLGKSFFKDKWVDWVAHVPVIIRGIRRNGRNRGMPYERTKRLPVTDLNVTLPRQSEGLSDAQAARNLKASALAQLGHPEPNDIIWELSDETYYLDATREWTFSQQAMQVVDDRVVVETVLDQPLGALRDVSYQLYCGDEILESAFEQRPDKLCVPRQLAELMRLPLQEVLSDFDAICTKKTWREQGITPREIREFCQAPMFYVDCQGRLLDKYEPTVKEQRAVAFTSWNGHAFFYKSARTVAKCEPIGERARYRGERKPGETPEFKDWREWEGEVASGHFYTEDLEQVRRELLAEGHCPKVVMRSLSEWRCLRLRVRGGEDCVISAFHADLDVLQAWMGRLGLPYCGQRLAGAASEVFLHLLKARRDPPGSRQALLAEQDHQCKLCAAPITATTCELDHIVPVHQSFAAQAQNLQALCLECHRNKTALESSHATTLESRFSRRAYEQYVESPRLPPLVFKLNSHKPDHICHGIDVVRCRKNGLAHAKFPAPIFCPKDNVEQAREGHLADLTYVRLREDGRWAAFKQLPYVGQGWYAKPAVAYMLEKGLATWSDFVYSLDATAHVDQESVAQALQKMEAAWPEGEEHYAKLSVNALIGLWARNMNLIYTMRTSNHQFDGSGCQHRELFGRRGRDALGSHLRDPVVVQPELPACARLRDGLGVRTSTARLPGYPGTGKTHLARQIVTALREEGYKVKIITKTHSSVQNFGMQAETADHWVRSTVRNGYCNIDWLVVEEITQLDTGLWNDIACVSMNRKVKFLLLGDFRQFPAVMDNFAGTPVQWELKHCQLLHDLTDGWHHELTENRRSDPGIFDFLRWLRVDEPREQSLPEAVRAARERFPRQGEPDVSLVISHAHRIRINARDNRRLAPPEAVTIEYTGTGPTTTNMPQTMRVWPGLKLIGVGGRVTKGIYVHVAEVGPEKIVLDGGDSFTHAALLKHTRLCHAITYASCQGLTLEGRVFLCDTESPHFTLKHLYVGSSRATSSELLSVL
;
A
#
# COMPACT_ATOMS: atom_id res chain seq x y z
N MET A 1 -34.22 1.75 -32.44
CA MET A 1 -35.54 2.13 -31.88
C MET A 1 -36.61 1.90 -32.95
N LEU A 2 -37.82 1.50 -32.55
CA LEU A 2 -38.98 1.37 -33.44
C LEU A 2 -39.78 2.67 -33.40
N ARG A 3 -40.04 3.30 -34.55
CA ARG A 3 -40.94 4.46 -34.68
C ARG A 3 -41.88 4.17 -35.85
N GLY A 4 -43.17 4.01 -35.58
CA GLY A 4 -44.16 3.57 -36.58
C GLY A 4 -43.92 2.14 -37.09
N GLY A 5 -43.40 1.24 -36.24
CA GLY A 5 -43.17 -0.17 -36.60
C GLY A 5 -41.87 -0.48 -37.37
N ALA A 6 -41.13 0.53 -37.85
CA ALA A 6 -39.87 0.32 -38.56
C ALA A 6 -38.62 0.58 -37.68
N LYS A 7 -37.60 -0.28 -37.79
CA LYS A 7 -36.31 -0.13 -37.10
C LYS A 7 -35.51 1.01 -37.75
N LYS A 8 -35.13 2.03 -36.98
CA LYS A 8 -34.24 3.12 -37.44
C LYS A 8 -32.96 3.26 -36.61
N LEU A 9 -31.89 3.69 -37.29
CA LEU A 9 -30.52 3.83 -36.79
C LEU A 9 -30.36 5.12 -35.95
N LEU A 10 -29.91 4.98 -34.69
CA LEU A 10 -29.72 6.11 -33.76
C LEU A 10 -28.27 6.59 -33.69
N ARG A 11 -27.32 5.67 -33.79
CA ARG A 11 -25.88 5.95 -33.80
C ARG A 11 -25.15 4.95 -34.70
N SER A 12 -24.03 5.37 -35.27
CA SER A 12 -23.10 4.53 -36.02
C SER A 12 -21.70 4.68 -35.43
N LEU A 13 -21.04 3.56 -35.12
CA LEU A 13 -19.65 3.55 -34.70
C LEU A 13 -18.76 3.85 -35.92
N GLN A 14 -17.91 4.87 -35.81
CA GLN A 14 -16.98 5.28 -36.86
C GLN A 14 -15.63 4.56 -36.69
N PRO A 15 -14.80 4.46 -37.75
CA PRO A 15 -13.50 3.77 -37.72
C PRO A 15 -12.50 4.31 -36.68
N ASN A 16 -12.72 5.52 -36.17
CA ASN A 16 -11.92 6.15 -35.10
C ASN A 16 -12.41 5.81 -33.69
N GLY A 17 -13.36 4.87 -33.53
CA GLY A 17 -13.94 4.48 -32.25
C GLY A 17 -15.05 5.40 -31.74
N ASN A 18 -15.35 6.51 -32.44
CA ASN A 18 -16.36 7.48 -32.01
C ASN A 18 -17.75 7.15 -32.57
N TYR A 19 -18.79 7.39 -31.79
CA TYR A 19 -20.18 7.22 -32.26
C TYR A 19 -20.68 8.50 -32.94
N HIS A 20 -21.06 8.40 -34.22
CA HIS A 20 -21.77 9.47 -34.92
C HIS A 20 -23.29 9.33 -34.70
N LEU A 21 -23.91 10.34 -34.09
CA LEU A 21 -25.36 10.39 -33.83
C LEU A 21 -26.13 10.87 -35.06
N THR A 22 -27.17 10.13 -35.46
CA THR A 22 -28.08 10.55 -36.55
C THR A 22 -28.95 11.73 -36.09
N LYS A 23 -29.61 12.44 -37.02
CA LYS A 23 -30.56 13.53 -36.67
C LYS A 23 -31.69 13.03 -35.75
N LEU A 24 -32.11 11.76 -35.93
CA LEU A 24 -33.03 11.06 -35.02
C LEU A 24 -32.39 10.77 -33.67
N GLY A 25 -31.12 10.33 -33.64
CA GLY A 25 -30.33 10.22 -32.42
C GLY A 25 -30.25 11.54 -31.65
N LYS A 26 -29.91 12.64 -32.31
CA LYS A 26 -29.83 13.98 -31.70
C LYS A 26 -31.17 14.45 -31.13
N SER A 27 -32.30 14.13 -31.78
CA SER A 27 -33.64 14.43 -31.25
C SER A 27 -34.05 13.49 -30.12
N PHE A 28 -33.65 12.21 -30.17
CA PHE A 28 -33.94 11.22 -29.14
C PHE A 28 -33.15 11.50 -27.85
N PHE A 29 -31.93 12.01 -27.98
CA PHE A 29 -31.09 12.46 -26.86
C PHE A 29 -31.34 13.94 -26.48
N LYS A 30 -32.29 14.63 -27.13
CA LYS A 30 -32.64 16.04 -26.85
C LYS A 30 -33.47 16.17 -25.57
N ASP A 31 -34.36 15.21 -25.34
CA ASP A 31 -35.05 15.07 -24.06
C ASP A 31 -34.11 14.25 -23.17
N LYS A 32 -33.41 14.93 -22.25
CA LYS A 32 -32.56 14.24 -21.29
C LYS A 32 -33.47 13.53 -20.29
N TRP A 33 -33.43 12.20 -20.31
CA TRP A 33 -34.12 11.35 -19.35
C TRP A 33 -33.09 10.78 -18.40
N VAL A 34 -33.48 10.65 -17.14
CA VAL A 34 -32.65 10.14 -16.07
C VAL A 34 -33.17 8.76 -15.64
N ASP A 35 -32.27 7.79 -15.58
CA ASP A 35 -32.53 6.47 -15.00
C ASP A 35 -32.38 6.55 -13.47
N TRP A 36 -33.42 6.10 -12.76
CA TRP A 36 -33.48 6.08 -11.30
C TRP A 36 -33.53 4.64 -10.79
N VAL A 37 -32.82 4.40 -9.71
CA VAL A 37 -32.93 3.22 -8.85
C VAL A 37 -33.59 3.69 -7.56
N ALA A 38 -34.60 2.98 -7.07
CA ALA A 38 -35.18 3.25 -5.75
C ALA A 38 -34.87 2.09 -4.82
N HIS A 39 -34.60 2.38 -3.55
CA HIS A 39 -34.51 1.36 -2.52
C HIS A 39 -35.65 1.51 -1.53
N VAL A 40 -36.38 0.41 -1.35
CA VAL A 40 -37.52 0.28 -0.45
C VAL A 40 -37.03 -0.07 0.93
N PRO A 41 -37.41 0.66 1.99
CA PRO A 41 -37.12 0.26 3.36
C PRO A 41 -38.06 -0.89 3.75
N VAL A 42 -37.49 -1.97 4.29
CA VAL A 42 -38.21 -3.21 4.60
C VAL A 42 -37.88 -3.71 6.00
N ILE A 43 -38.89 -4.25 6.68
CA ILE A 43 -38.75 -5.04 7.90
C ILE A 43 -38.76 -6.51 7.47
N ILE A 44 -37.73 -7.25 7.83
CA ILE A 44 -37.57 -8.67 7.54
C ILE A 44 -37.84 -9.44 8.82
N ARG A 45 -38.90 -10.25 8.83
CA ARG A 45 -39.20 -11.20 9.90
C ARG A 45 -38.85 -12.59 9.45
N GLY A 46 -38.19 -13.37 10.30
CA GLY A 46 -37.87 -14.76 10.00
C GLY A 46 -37.83 -15.60 11.26
N ILE A 47 -37.77 -16.91 11.08
CA ILE A 47 -37.65 -17.86 12.20
C ILE A 47 -36.20 -18.31 12.29
N ARG A 48 -35.62 -18.21 13.49
CA ARG A 48 -34.25 -18.68 13.72
C ARG A 48 -34.21 -20.20 13.53
N ARG A 49 -33.58 -20.64 12.44
CA ARG A 49 -33.53 -22.07 12.07
C ARG A 49 -32.71 -22.93 13.04
N ASN A 50 -31.75 -22.35 13.77
CA ASN A 50 -30.81 -23.04 14.66
C ASN A 50 -30.44 -22.17 15.90
N GLY A 51 -29.95 -22.80 16.98
CA GLY A 51 -29.47 -22.12 18.21
C GLY A 51 -30.44 -22.20 19.39
N ARG A 52 -30.10 -21.59 20.53
CA ARG A 52 -30.92 -21.60 21.77
C ARG A 52 -32.31 -20.97 21.60
N ASN A 53 -32.42 -20.08 20.61
CA ASN A 53 -33.66 -19.42 20.18
C ASN A 53 -34.24 -20.06 18.91
N ARG A 54 -33.93 -21.33 18.61
CA ARG A 54 -34.49 -22.04 17.46
C ARG A 54 -36.02 -22.06 17.53
N GLY A 55 -36.67 -21.64 16.46
CA GLY A 55 -38.13 -21.47 16.44
C GLY A 55 -38.61 -20.11 16.94
N MET A 56 -37.74 -19.29 17.54
CA MET A 56 -38.10 -17.91 17.90
C MET A 56 -38.05 -17.01 16.67
N PRO A 57 -38.98 -16.05 16.56
CA PRO A 57 -38.94 -15.03 15.53
C PRO A 57 -37.75 -14.08 15.74
N TYR A 58 -37.17 -13.58 14.66
CA TYR A 58 -36.31 -12.39 14.67
C TYR A 58 -36.87 -11.35 13.70
N GLU A 59 -36.55 -10.10 13.98
CA GLU A 59 -36.89 -8.95 13.14
C GLU A 59 -35.61 -8.16 12.84
N ARG A 60 -35.40 -7.79 11.59
CA ARG A 60 -34.30 -6.90 11.18
C ARG A 60 -34.76 -5.96 10.09
N THR A 61 -34.20 -4.76 10.03
CA THR A 61 -34.53 -3.77 9.00
C THR A 61 -33.46 -3.73 7.91
N LYS A 62 -33.87 -3.51 6.66
CA LYS A 62 -32.97 -3.42 5.49
C LYS A 62 -33.55 -2.47 4.43
N ARG A 63 -32.72 -2.00 3.49
CA ARG A 63 -33.19 -1.39 2.24
C ARG A 63 -32.93 -2.32 1.07
N LEU A 64 -33.96 -2.62 0.28
CA LEU A 64 -33.85 -3.46 -0.91
C LEU A 64 -34.02 -2.62 -2.18
N PRO A 65 -33.17 -2.79 -3.20
CA PRO A 65 -33.45 -2.28 -4.52
C PRO A 65 -34.84 -2.75 -4.98
N VAL A 66 -35.64 -1.85 -5.56
CA VAL A 66 -36.96 -2.21 -6.14
C VAL A 66 -36.85 -3.31 -7.20
N THR A 67 -35.69 -3.44 -7.85
CA THR A 67 -35.40 -4.52 -8.80
C THR A 67 -35.40 -5.91 -8.16
N ASP A 68 -34.99 -6.02 -6.90
CA ASP A 68 -35.01 -7.28 -6.15
C ASP A 68 -36.44 -7.70 -5.78
N LEU A 69 -37.39 -6.75 -5.82
CA LEU A 69 -38.83 -6.95 -5.63
C LEU A 69 -39.57 -7.12 -6.97
N ASN A 70 -38.85 -7.31 -8.08
CA ASN A 70 -39.37 -7.36 -9.45
C ASN A 70 -40.15 -6.10 -9.89
N VAL A 71 -39.91 -4.95 -9.25
CA VAL A 71 -40.55 -3.68 -9.60
C VAL A 71 -39.68 -2.91 -10.60
N THR A 72 -40.31 -2.44 -11.69
CA THR A 72 -39.62 -1.66 -12.73
C THR A 72 -39.98 -0.19 -12.63
N LEU A 73 -38.99 0.70 -12.55
CA LEU A 73 -39.24 2.14 -12.43
C LEU A 73 -39.34 2.84 -13.80
N PRO A 74 -40.28 3.78 -13.98
CA PRO A 74 -40.37 4.59 -15.18
C PRO A 74 -39.26 5.66 -15.21
N ARG A 75 -38.67 5.88 -16.38
CA ARG A 75 -37.71 6.98 -16.63
C ARG A 75 -38.33 8.34 -16.32
N GLN A 76 -37.55 9.23 -15.70
CA GLN A 76 -38.01 10.58 -15.36
C GLN A 76 -37.34 11.63 -16.26
N SER A 77 -38.07 12.70 -16.58
CA SER A 77 -37.52 13.85 -17.33
C SER A 77 -36.58 14.65 -16.45
N GLU A 78 -35.45 15.11 -16.99
CA GLU A 78 -34.48 15.99 -16.29
C GLU A 78 -35.09 17.37 -15.94
N GLY A 79 -36.22 17.76 -16.56
CA GLY A 79 -36.94 19.00 -16.24
C GLY A 79 -37.81 18.93 -14.98
N LEU A 80 -37.98 17.75 -14.37
CA LEU A 80 -38.67 17.60 -13.08
C LEU A 80 -37.70 17.94 -11.95
N SER A 81 -38.21 18.58 -10.89
CA SER A 81 -37.39 18.69 -9.67
C SER A 81 -37.17 17.31 -9.06
N ASP A 82 -36.03 17.13 -8.40
CA ASP A 82 -35.66 15.92 -7.66
C ASP A 82 -36.79 15.40 -6.75
N ALA A 83 -37.47 16.32 -6.05
CA ALA A 83 -38.60 16.00 -5.19
C ALA A 83 -39.87 15.59 -5.96
N GLN A 84 -40.06 16.05 -7.19
CA GLN A 84 -41.17 15.63 -8.06
C GLN A 84 -40.88 14.24 -8.66
N ALA A 85 -39.66 14.01 -9.15
CA ALA A 85 -39.22 12.72 -9.67
C ALA A 85 -39.33 11.62 -8.61
N ALA A 86 -38.81 11.86 -7.40
CA ALA A 86 -38.89 10.93 -6.28
C ALA A 86 -40.35 10.58 -5.91
N ARG A 87 -41.26 11.57 -5.91
CA ARG A 87 -42.70 11.34 -5.67
C ARG A 87 -43.33 10.46 -6.75
N ASN A 88 -43.05 10.72 -8.02
CA ASN A 88 -43.57 9.94 -9.14
C ASN A 88 -43.08 8.49 -9.11
N LEU A 89 -41.79 8.29 -8.82
CA LEU A 89 -41.17 6.98 -8.71
C LEU A 89 -41.72 6.19 -7.53
N LYS A 90 -41.87 6.83 -6.36
CA LYS A 90 -42.49 6.21 -5.18
C LYS A 90 -43.92 5.76 -5.48
N ALA A 91 -44.72 6.63 -6.10
CA ALA A 91 -46.10 6.30 -6.45
C ALA A 91 -46.16 5.13 -7.44
N SER A 92 -45.28 5.10 -8.45
CA SER A 92 -45.23 4.00 -9.43
C SER A 92 -44.78 2.66 -8.81
N ALA A 93 -43.81 2.70 -7.88
CA ALA A 93 -43.35 1.51 -7.18
C ALA A 93 -44.42 0.96 -6.23
N LEU A 94 -45.07 1.83 -5.45
CA LEU A 94 -46.17 1.44 -4.56
C LEU A 94 -47.37 0.88 -5.34
N ALA A 95 -47.69 1.45 -6.52
CA ALA A 95 -48.75 0.93 -7.37
C ALA A 95 -48.45 -0.49 -7.88
N GLN A 96 -47.19 -0.77 -8.26
CA GLN A 96 -46.77 -2.12 -8.68
C GLN A 96 -46.71 -3.13 -7.53
N LEU A 97 -46.44 -2.65 -6.31
CA LEU A 97 -46.50 -3.47 -5.08
C LEU A 97 -47.93 -3.61 -4.53
N GLY A 98 -48.95 -3.03 -5.17
CA GLY A 98 -50.35 -3.16 -4.74
C GLY A 98 -50.77 -2.27 -3.57
N HIS A 99 -50.07 -1.15 -3.32
CA HIS A 99 -50.31 -0.25 -2.18
C HIS A 99 -50.32 -0.97 -0.82
N PRO A 100 -49.21 -1.62 -0.44
CA PRO A 100 -49.13 -2.40 0.79
C PRO A 100 -49.24 -1.49 2.03
N GLU A 101 -50.09 -1.89 2.97
CA GLU A 101 -50.16 -1.32 4.32
C GLU A 101 -48.95 -1.79 5.18
N PRO A 102 -48.65 -1.17 6.34
CA PRO A 102 -47.43 -1.44 7.13
C PRO A 102 -47.22 -2.90 7.57
N ASN A 103 -48.26 -3.73 7.55
CA ASN A 103 -48.18 -5.16 7.88
C ASN A 103 -48.42 -6.08 6.68
N ASP A 104 -48.55 -5.52 5.48
CA ASP A 104 -48.71 -6.33 4.27
C ASP A 104 -47.37 -6.89 3.82
N ILE A 105 -47.41 -8.15 3.39
CA ILE A 105 -46.24 -8.86 2.91
C ILE A 105 -45.95 -8.36 1.49
N ILE A 106 -44.80 -7.72 1.31
CA ILE A 106 -44.35 -7.21 0.01
C ILE A 106 -43.44 -8.19 -0.73
N TRP A 107 -42.84 -9.15 -0.02
CA TRP A 107 -41.97 -10.16 -0.59
C TRP A 107 -41.75 -11.34 0.38
N GLU A 108 -41.58 -12.55 -0.16
CA GLU A 108 -41.20 -13.74 0.60
C GLU A 108 -40.01 -14.43 -0.07
N LEU A 109 -38.97 -14.73 0.73
CA LEU A 109 -37.82 -15.47 0.25
C LEU A 109 -37.43 -16.54 1.27
N SER A 110 -37.63 -17.80 0.89
CA SER A 110 -37.43 -18.96 1.77
C SER A 110 -38.29 -18.89 3.05
N ASP A 111 -37.71 -18.52 4.20
CA ASP A 111 -38.38 -18.44 5.52
C ASP A 111 -38.34 -17.01 6.09
N GLU A 112 -38.02 -16.02 5.26
CA GLU A 112 -38.04 -14.61 5.61
C GLU A 112 -39.22 -13.92 4.90
N THR A 113 -40.04 -13.26 5.69
CA THR A 113 -41.17 -12.43 5.26
C THR A 113 -40.76 -10.97 5.31
N TYR A 114 -41.00 -10.23 4.23
CA TYR A 114 -40.59 -8.84 4.08
C TYR A 114 -41.84 -7.95 4.11
N TYR A 115 -41.81 -6.93 4.97
CA TYR A 115 -42.86 -5.93 5.16
C TYR A 115 -42.32 -4.55 4.79
N LEU A 116 -43.19 -3.65 4.32
CA LEU A 116 -42.80 -2.27 4.08
C LEU A 116 -42.57 -1.54 5.41
N ASP A 117 -41.38 -0.96 5.60
CA ASP A 117 -41.12 -0.11 6.76
C ASP A 117 -41.64 1.31 6.49
N ALA A 118 -42.86 1.60 6.93
CA ALA A 118 -43.49 2.91 6.74
C ALA A 118 -42.83 4.04 7.55
N THR A 119 -42.02 3.71 8.56
CA THR A 119 -41.35 4.71 9.42
C THR A 119 -40.09 5.28 8.79
N ARG A 120 -39.51 4.57 7.82
CA ARG A 120 -38.27 4.95 7.14
C ARG A 120 -38.53 5.53 5.76
N GLU A 121 -37.69 6.49 5.37
CA GLU A 121 -37.78 7.09 4.04
C GLU A 121 -37.21 6.17 2.97
N TRP A 122 -37.80 6.25 1.78
CA TRP A 122 -37.27 5.63 0.56
C TRP A 122 -36.06 6.41 0.08
N THR A 123 -35.05 5.71 -0.43
CA THR A 123 -33.92 6.37 -1.07
C THR A 123 -34.05 6.25 -2.58
N PHE A 124 -33.90 7.39 -3.26
CA PHE A 124 -33.93 7.48 -4.71
C PHE A 124 -32.54 7.85 -5.19
N SER A 125 -32.06 7.06 -6.12
CA SER A 125 -30.70 7.03 -6.60
C SER A 125 -30.71 7.28 -8.10
N GLN A 126 -30.18 8.40 -8.55
CA GLN A 126 -29.97 8.67 -9.96
C GLN A 126 -28.60 8.14 -10.39
N GLN A 127 -28.58 7.31 -11.44
CA GLN A 127 -27.33 7.01 -12.16
C GLN A 127 -27.09 8.12 -13.18
N ALA A 128 -26.20 9.05 -12.84
CA ALA A 128 -25.79 10.07 -13.77
C ALA A 128 -24.64 9.50 -14.64
N MET A 129 -24.96 8.91 -15.79
CA MET A 129 -23.96 8.78 -16.86
C MET A 129 -23.71 10.16 -17.48
N GLN A 130 -23.02 11.03 -16.74
CA GLN A 130 -22.38 12.19 -17.35
C GLN A 130 -21.08 11.72 -18.01
N VAL A 131 -21.19 11.16 -19.22
CA VAL A 131 -20.05 11.18 -20.14
C VAL A 131 -19.98 12.63 -20.64
N VAL A 132 -19.18 13.42 -19.96
CA VAL A 132 -18.89 14.79 -20.33
C VAL A 132 -17.49 14.77 -20.91
N ASP A 133 -17.37 14.49 -22.22
CA ASP A 133 -16.19 14.57 -23.10
C ASP A 133 -14.90 15.09 -22.43
N ASP A 134 -14.34 14.30 -21.51
CA ASP A 134 -13.18 14.52 -20.64
C ASP A 134 -12.81 15.94 -20.11
N ARG A 135 -13.56 17.04 -20.40
CA ARG A 135 -13.13 18.42 -20.10
C ARG A 135 -14.19 19.49 -19.83
N VAL A 136 -15.51 19.21 -19.77
CA VAL A 136 -16.54 20.29 -19.65
C VAL A 136 -17.01 20.57 -18.21
N VAL A 137 -16.47 19.89 -17.19
CA VAL A 137 -16.88 20.10 -15.78
C VAL A 137 -16.27 21.36 -15.16
N VAL A 138 -15.04 21.73 -15.55
CA VAL A 138 -14.28 22.81 -14.90
C VAL A 138 -14.90 24.19 -15.20
N GLU A 139 -15.28 24.46 -16.45
CA GLU A 139 -15.88 25.75 -16.84
C GLU A 139 -17.17 26.04 -16.06
N THR A 140 -18.03 25.04 -15.90
CA THR A 140 -19.30 25.19 -15.17
C THR A 140 -19.09 25.46 -13.68
N VAL A 141 -18.05 24.86 -13.07
CA VAL A 141 -17.70 25.09 -11.66
C VAL A 141 -17.02 26.46 -11.46
N LEU A 142 -16.24 26.92 -12.42
CA LEU A 142 -15.56 28.22 -12.37
C LEU A 142 -16.51 29.42 -12.49
N ASP A 143 -17.68 29.23 -13.10
CA ASP A 143 -18.70 30.28 -13.28
C ASP A 143 -19.79 30.22 -12.18
N GLN A 144 -19.61 29.38 -11.14
CA GLN A 144 -20.55 29.27 -10.03
C GLN A 144 -20.42 30.47 -9.07
N PRO A 145 -21.49 31.21 -8.76
CA PRO A 145 -21.43 32.28 -7.75
C PRO A 145 -21.28 31.70 -6.34
N LEU A 146 -20.33 32.24 -5.58
CA LEU A 146 -20.01 31.88 -4.19
C LEU A 146 -20.34 33.06 -3.28
N GLY A 147 -21.24 32.86 -2.32
CA GLY A 147 -21.72 33.97 -1.50
C GLY A 147 -22.45 33.60 -0.23
N ALA A 148 -22.76 32.33 0.04
CA ALA A 148 -23.63 31.99 1.16
C ALA A 148 -23.07 30.85 1.99
N LEU A 149 -22.65 31.13 3.23
CA LEU A 149 -22.41 30.07 4.20
C LEU A 149 -23.78 29.52 4.64
N ARG A 150 -24.10 28.28 4.25
CA ARG A 150 -25.37 27.65 4.58
C ARG A 150 -25.23 26.63 5.70
N ASP A 151 -24.19 25.79 5.67
CA ASP A 151 -23.88 24.78 6.68
C ASP A 151 -22.36 24.50 6.72
N VAL A 152 -21.80 24.23 7.91
CA VAL A 152 -20.39 23.84 8.06
C VAL A 152 -20.26 22.34 7.80
N SER A 153 -19.57 21.97 6.72
CA SER A 153 -19.40 20.57 6.32
C SER A 153 -18.06 19.99 6.78
N TYR A 154 -18.08 18.75 7.28
CA TYR A 154 -16.88 17.93 7.55
C TYR A 154 -16.03 17.65 6.28
N GLN A 155 -16.50 18.06 5.11
CA GLN A 155 -15.96 17.64 3.83
C GLN A 155 -14.81 18.51 3.31
N LEU A 156 -14.44 19.60 4.00
CA LEU A 156 -13.43 20.53 3.51
C LEU A 156 -12.01 19.96 3.68
N TYR A 157 -11.25 19.97 2.59
CA TYR A 157 -9.84 19.59 2.61
C TYR A 157 -9.06 20.52 3.54
N CYS A 158 -8.21 19.99 4.43
CA CYS A 158 -7.43 20.76 5.40
C CYS A 158 -8.24 21.82 6.17
N GLY A 159 -9.41 21.45 6.68
CA GLY A 159 -10.34 22.37 7.35
C GLY A 159 -9.73 23.24 8.46
N ASP A 160 -8.72 22.75 9.18
CA ASP A 160 -8.07 23.47 10.30
C ASP A 160 -7.20 24.66 9.81
N GLU A 161 -6.82 24.62 8.54
CA GLU A 161 -6.03 25.65 7.86
C GLU A 161 -6.91 26.72 7.20
N ILE A 162 -8.24 26.65 7.34
CA ILE A 162 -9.19 27.64 6.79
C ILE A 162 -9.28 28.86 7.72
N LEU A 163 -9.51 30.04 7.15
CA LEU A 163 -9.70 31.29 7.90
C LEU A 163 -10.95 31.23 8.79
N GLU A 164 -10.91 31.90 9.94
CA GLU A 164 -12.03 31.88 10.88
C GLU A 164 -13.26 32.63 10.32
N SER A 165 -13.05 33.71 9.55
CA SER A 165 -14.13 34.45 8.89
C SER A 165 -14.92 33.63 7.87
N ALA A 166 -14.38 32.51 7.38
CA ALA A 166 -15.08 31.58 6.49
C ALA A 166 -16.25 30.88 7.19
N PHE A 167 -16.23 30.81 8.52
CA PHE A 167 -17.25 30.12 9.31
C PHE A 167 -18.28 31.07 9.94
N GLU A 168 -18.15 32.38 9.71
CA GLU A 168 -19.11 33.37 10.19
C GLU A 168 -20.38 33.38 9.33
N GLN A 169 -21.54 33.14 9.97
CA GLN A 169 -22.83 33.29 9.31
C GLN A 169 -23.25 34.76 9.28
N ARG A 170 -23.50 35.28 8.08
CA ARG A 170 -24.01 36.64 7.85
C ARG A 170 -25.12 36.60 6.78
N PRO A 171 -26.10 37.51 6.83
CA PRO A 171 -27.22 37.52 5.89
C PRO A 171 -26.86 38.02 4.49
N ASP A 172 -25.72 38.70 4.34
CA ASP A 172 -25.22 39.22 3.06
C ASP A 172 -24.48 38.15 2.22
N LYS A 173 -24.21 38.44 0.94
CA LYS A 173 -23.44 37.56 0.05
C LYS A 173 -21.95 37.92 -0.05
N LEU A 174 -21.39 38.57 0.97
CA LEU A 174 -20.06 39.19 0.93
C LEU A 174 -18.97 38.32 1.56
N CYS A 175 -19.14 37.00 1.60
CA CYS A 175 -18.19 36.11 2.27
C CYS A 175 -16.80 36.07 1.60
N VAL A 176 -16.74 36.15 0.26
CA VAL A 176 -15.48 36.12 -0.49
C VAL A 176 -14.65 37.39 -0.23
N PRO A 177 -15.19 38.62 -0.38
CA PRO A 177 -14.46 39.85 -0.06
C PRO A 177 -13.95 39.91 1.37
N ARG A 178 -14.73 39.45 2.35
CA ARG A 178 -14.34 39.44 3.78
C ARG A 178 -13.12 38.55 4.03
N GLN A 179 -13.15 37.33 3.50
CA GLN A 179 -12.03 36.39 3.64
C GLN A 179 -10.76 36.89 2.93
N LEU A 180 -10.91 37.49 1.74
CA LEU A 180 -9.78 38.10 1.02
C LEU A 180 -9.20 39.30 1.77
N ALA A 181 -10.05 40.16 2.34
CA ALA A 181 -9.63 41.29 3.17
C ALA A 181 -8.81 40.82 4.39
N GLU A 182 -9.24 39.76 5.08
CA GLU A 182 -8.49 39.14 6.18
C GLU A 182 -7.15 38.54 5.70
N LEU A 183 -7.18 37.74 4.63
CA LEU A 183 -6.01 37.03 4.12
C LEU A 183 -4.90 37.98 3.64
N MET A 184 -5.31 39.03 2.92
CA MET A 184 -4.44 40.03 2.30
C MET A 184 -4.12 41.20 3.24
N ARG A 185 -4.78 41.27 4.40
CA ARG A 185 -4.69 42.39 5.36
C ARG A 185 -5.05 43.74 4.73
N LEU A 186 -6.10 43.75 3.91
CA LEU A 186 -6.63 44.95 3.24
C LEU A 186 -7.94 45.41 3.91
N PRO A 187 -8.28 46.70 3.85
CA PRO A 187 -9.61 47.19 4.24
C PRO A 187 -10.70 46.56 3.35
N LEU A 188 -11.80 46.10 3.97
CA LEU A 188 -12.91 45.48 3.22
C LEU A 188 -13.45 46.38 2.09
N GLN A 189 -13.46 47.71 2.29
CA GLN A 189 -13.98 48.61 1.25
C GLN A 189 -13.11 48.69 0.00
N GLU A 190 -11.80 48.51 0.14
CA GLU A 190 -10.89 48.46 -1.00
C GLU A 190 -11.19 47.23 -1.86
N VAL A 191 -11.32 46.06 -1.22
CA VAL A 191 -11.69 44.80 -1.88
C VAL A 191 -13.06 44.89 -2.55
N LEU A 192 -14.04 45.57 -1.93
CA LEU A 192 -15.36 45.77 -2.53
C LEU A 192 -15.31 46.69 -3.76
N SER A 193 -14.47 47.73 -3.75
CA SER A 193 -14.26 48.63 -4.88
C SER A 193 -13.59 47.92 -6.06
N ASP A 194 -12.65 47.02 -5.78
CA ASP A 194 -12.00 46.22 -6.82
C ASP A 194 -12.98 45.27 -7.52
N PHE A 195 -13.83 44.58 -6.75
CA PHE A 195 -14.88 43.74 -7.34
C PHE A 195 -15.94 44.55 -8.10
N ASP A 196 -16.18 45.82 -7.77
CA ASP A 196 -17.02 46.70 -8.60
C ASP A 196 -16.44 46.97 -9.99
N ALA A 197 -15.11 47.00 -10.11
CA ALA A 197 -14.43 47.17 -11.39
C ALA A 197 -14.37 45.87 -12.20
N ILE A 198 -14.29 44.72 -11.53
CA ILE A 198 -14.15 43.39 -12.15
C ILE A 198 -15.51 42.82 -12.60
N CYS A 199 -16.54 42.90 -11.75
CA CYS A 199 -17.83 42.28 -12.02
C CYS A 199 -18.64 43.07 -13.05
N THR A 200 -18.89 42.46 -14.22
CA THR A 200 -19.67 43.09 -15.31
C THR A 200 -21.14 43.39 -14.95
N LYS A 201 -21.70 42.73 -13.92
CA LYS A 201 -23.07 42.94 -13.44
C LYS A 201 -23.07 43.59 -12.05
N LYS A 202 -23.77 44.72 -11.89
CA LYS A 202 -23.91 45.43 -10.60
C LYS A 202 -24.66 44.65 -9.50
N THR A 203 -25.29 43.52 -9.85
CA THR A 203 -26.05 42.65 -8.93
C THR A 203 -25.20 41.60 -8.22
N TRP A 204 -23.87 41.60 -8.40
CA TRP A 204 -22.98 40.58 -7.81
C TRP A 204 -23.06 40.55 -6.26
N ARG A 205 -23.35 41.68 -5.61
CA ARG A 205 -23.55 41.74 -4.14
C ARG A 205 -24.75 40.95 -3.63
N GLU A 206 -25.71 40.65 -4.50
CA GLU A 206 -26.89 39.84 -4.20
C GLU A 206 -26.72 38.38 -4.66
N GLN A 207 -25.80 38.12 -5.59
CA GLN A 207 -25.60 36.83 -6.24
C GLN A 207 -24.40 36.07 -5.68
N GLY A 208 -23.34 36.76 -5.25
CA GLY A 208 -22.04 36.18 -4.88
C GLY A 208 -20.98 36.39 -5.97
N ILE A 209 -19.74 35.97 -5.69
CA ILE A 209 -18.57 36.11 -6.58
C ILE A 209 -18.18 34.74 -7.13
N THR A 210 -17.87 34.67 -8.42
CA THR A 210 -17.43 33.43 -9.08
C THR A 210 -15.93 33.16 -8.90
N PRO A 211 -15.47 31.89 -8.95
CA PRO A 211 -14.04 31.57 -9.00
C PRO A 211 -13.27 32.30 -10.11
N ARG A 212 -13.90 32.56 -11.27
CA ARG A 212 -13.29 33.33 -12.36
C ARG A 212 -13.04 34.79 -11.96
N GLU A 213 -14.00 35.44 -11.33
CA GLU A 213 -13.84 36.80 -10.81
C GLU A 213 -12.81 36.85 -9.66
N ILE A 214 -12.72 35.82 -8.82
CA ILE A 214 -11.64 35.68 -7.82
C ILE A 214 -10.28 35.62 -8.49
N ARG A 215 -10.15 34.86 -9.59
CA ARG A 215 -8.91 34.77 -10.37
C ARG A 215 -8.51 36.11 -10.98
N GLU A 216 -9.46 36.89 -11.49
CA GLU A 216 -9.20 38.22 -12.03
C GLU A 216 -8.77 39.22 -10.95
N PHE A 217 -9.37 39.14 -9.75
CA PHE A 217 -8.97 39.91 -8.58
C PHE A 217 -7.55 39.53 -8.11
N CYS A 218 -7.23 38.24 -8.07
CA CYS A 218 -5.93 37.74 -7.66
C CYS A 218 -4.89 37.93 -8.78
N GLN A 219 -4.18 39.07 -8.76
CA GLN A 219 -2.94 39.25 -9.56
C GLN A 219 -1.74 38.42 -9.03
N ALA A 220 -2.00 37.46 -8.13
CA ALA A 220 -1.03 36.59 -7.45
C ALA A 220 -1.27 35.11 -7.82
N PRO A 221 -0.33 34.19 -7.55
CA PRO A 221 -0.57 32.76 -7.76
C PRO A 221 -1.83 32.27 -7.01
N MET A 222 -2.78 31.67 -7.72
CA MET A 222 -4.06 31.21 -7.18
C MET A 222 -4.19 29.69 -7.36
N PHE A 223 -4.60 29.00 -6.29
CA PHE A 223 -4.91 27.57 -6.28
C PHE A 223 -6.35 27.35 -5.88
N TYR A 224 -7.18 26.93 -6.82
CA TYR A 224 -8.53 26.50 -6.54
C TYR A 224 -8.57 24.98 -6.42
N VAL A 225 -8.88 24.47 -5.24
CA VAL A 225 -8.97 23.04 -4.98
C VAL A 225 -10.41 22.64 -4.66
N ASP A 226 -10.76 21.41 -4.98
CA ASP A 226 -11.99 20.84 -4.50
C ASP A 226 -11.85 20.42 -3.02
N CYS A 227 -12.98 20.08 -2.41
CA CYS A 227 -13.02 19.62 -1.04
C CYS A 227 -12.33 18.24 -0.80
N GLN A 228 -11.74 17.59 -1.81
CA GLN A 228 -10.85 16.41 -1.68
C GLN A 228 -9.35 16.75 -1.74
N GLY A 229 -9.00 18.03 -1.95
CA GLY A 229 -7.63 18.44 -2.23
C GLY A 229 -7.19 18.04 -3.64
N ARG A 230 -8.09 18.07 -4.61
CA ARG A 230 -7.79 17.98 -6.05
C ARG A 230 -7.76 19.38 -6.63
N LEU A 231 -6.75 19.68 -7.42
CA LEU A 231 -6.59 20.97 -8.09
C LEU A 231 -7.62 21.09 -9.22
N LEU A 232 -8.49 22.10 -9.13
CA LEU A 232 -9.52 22.42 -10.11
C LEU A 232 -9.05 23.48 -11.10
N ASP A 233 -8.41 24.53 -10.60
CA ASP A 233 -7.77 25.56 -11.41
C ASP A 233 -6.49 26.06 -10.73
N LYS A 234 -5.53 26.48 -11.56
CA LYS A 234 -4.25 27.04 -11.13
C LYS A 234 -3.92 28.22 -12.01
N TYR A 235 -3.69 29.36 -11.38
CA TYR A 235 -3.20 30.56 -12.05
C TYR A 235 -1.83 30.93 -11.48
N GLU A 236 -0.85 31.13 -12.36
CA GLU A 236 0.49 31.61 -12.00
C GLU A 236 0.82 32.84 -12.86
N PRO A 237 0.90 34.05 -12.28
CA PRO A 237 1.30 35.25 -13.00
C PRO A 237 2.81 35.21 -13.33
N THR A 238 3.19 35.92 -14.40
CA THR A 238 4.57 35.99 -14.91
C THR A 238 5.56 36.63 -13.92
N VAL A 239 5.07 37.49 -13.01
CA VAL A 239 5.85 38.16 -11.96
C VAL A 239 5.21 37.86 -10.60
N LYS A 240 6.00 37.40 -9.62
CA LYS A 240 5.53 36.97 -8.30
C LYS A 240 5.75 38.07 -7.25
N GLU A 241 4.88 39.07 -7.22
CA GLU A 241 5.00 40.20 -6.28
C GLU A 241 4.16 40.05 -5.00
N GLN A 242 3.12 39.20 -5.03
CA GLN A 242 2.14 39.09 -3.93
C GLN A 242 1.98 37.67 -3.39
N ARG A 243 1.36 37.57 -2.21
CA ARG A 243 1.11 36.31 -1.48
C ARG A 243 0.14 35.42 -2.26
N ALA A 244 0.50 34.14 -2.43
CA ALA A 244 -0.36 33.17 -3.11
C ALA A 244 -1.66 32.90 -2.34
N VAL A 245 -2.76 32.79 -3.08
CA VAL A 245 -4.12 32.58 -2.56
C VAL A 245 -4.55 31.15 -2.85
N ALA A 246 -5.18 30.50 -1.88
CA ALA A 246 -5.75 29.18 -2.05
C ALA A 246 -7.12 29.07 -1.39
N PHE A 247 -8.06 28.42 -2.06
CA PHE A 247 -9.39 28.21 -1.52
C PHE A 247 -10.05 26.93 -2.04
N THR A 248 -11.06 26.46 -1.32
CA THR A 248 -12.00 25.42 -1.76
C THR A 248 -13.41 25.99 -1.78
N SER A 249 -14.31 25.43 -2.60
CA SER A 249 -15.72 25.77 -2.56
C SER A 249 -16.58 24.59 -2.13
N TRP A 250 -17.63 24.86 -1.36
CA TRP A 250 -18.64 23.88 -0.98
C TRP A 250 -19.96 24.59 -0.62
N ASN A 251 -21.09 24.01 -1.02
CA ASN A 251 -22.46 24.44 -0.74
C ASN A 251 -22.76 25.90 -1.15
N GLY A 252 -22.13 26.39 -2.22
CA GLY A 252 -22.25 27.79 -2.65
C GLY A 252 -21.45 28.80 -1.82
N HIS A 253 -20.45 28.33 -1.06
CA HIS A 253 -19.53 29.14 -0.27
C HIS A 253 -18.07 28.88 -0.66
N ALA A 254 -17.20 29.89 -0.50
CA ALA A 254 -15.76 29.77 -0.67
C ALA A 254 -15.07 29.73 0.70
N PHE A 255 -14.11 28.84 0.89
CA PHE A 255 -13.32 28.71 2.11
C PHE A 255 -11.84 28.93 1.80
N PHE A 256 -11.30 30.07 2.22
CA PHE A 256 -9.91 30.44 1.97
C PHE A 256 -8.98 29.85 3.04
N TYR A 257 -7.82 29.37 2.59
CA TYR A 257 -6.78 28.87 3.48
C TYR A 257 -5.89 30.00 4.01
N LYS A 258 -5.44 29.87 5.25
CA LYS A 258 -4.42 30.72 5.89
C LYS A 258 -3.11 30.77 5.08
N SER A 259 -2.79 29.70 4.35
CA SER A 259 -1.58 29.56 3.55
C SER A 259 -1.80 28.69 2.31
N ALA A 260 -1.37 29.17 1.14
CA ALA A 260 -1.36 28.37 -0.08
C ALA A 260 -0.41 27.16 -0.03
N ARG A 261 0.55 27.12 0.92
CA ARG A 261 1.40 25.93 1.12
C ARG A 261 0.60 24.68 1.48
N THR A 262 -0.56 24.84 2.11
CA THR A 262 -1.47 23.75 2.49
C THR A 262 -1.95 22.95 1.28
N VAL A 263 -2.08 23.60 0.12
CA VAL A 263 -2.54 22.97 -1.12
C VAL A 263 -1.43 22.76 -2.15
N ALA A 264 -0.18 23.10 -1.82
CA ALA A 264 0.95 22.97 -2.74
C ALA A 264 1.25 21.51 -3.16
N LYS A 265 0.74 20.54 -2.40
CA LYS A 265 0.85 19.10 -2.68
C LYS A 265 -0.38 18.52 -3.40
N CYS A 266 -1.40 19.33 -3.69
CA CYS A 266 -2.60 18.90 -4.39
C CYS A 266 -2.31 18.68 -5.88
N GLU A 267 -2.95 17.65 -6.45
CA GLU A 267 -2.73 17.23 -7.84
C GLU A 267 -3.96 17.51 -8.71
N PRO A 268 -3.78 17.66 -10.03
CA PRO A 268 -4.88 17.71 -10.99
C PRO A 268 -5.84 16.51 -10.87
N ILE A 269 -7.09 16.71 -11.27
CA ILE A 269 -8.07 15.62 -11.36
C ILE A 269 -7.57 14.53 -12.32
N GLY A 270 -7.51 13.28 -11.84
CA GLY A 270 -7.20 12.09 -12.66
C GLY A 270 -5.79 11.51 -12.50
N GLU A 271 -4.88 12.18 -11.79
CA GLU A 271 -3.48 11.74 -11.67
C GLU A 271 -3.15 10.94 -10.41
N ARG A 272 -4.09 10.88 -9.45
CA ARG A 272 -3.81 10.33 -8.12
C ARG A 272 -3.89 8.80 -8.07
N ALA A 273 -2.76 8.13 -8.22
CA ALA A 273 -2.64 6.70 -7.91
C ALA A 273 -2.75 6.49 -6.39
N ARG A 274 -3.82 5.82 -5.94
CA ARG A 274 -3.98 5.41 -4.54
C ARG A 274 -3.48 4.00 -4.36
N TYR A 275 -2.59 3.81 -3.40
CA TYR A 275 -2.10 2.50 -2.99
C TYR A 275 -2.86 2.04 -1.75
N ARG A 276 -3.00 0.73 -1.57
CA ARG A 276 -3.59 0.18 -0.36
C ARG A 276 -2.64 0.47 0.81
N GLY A 277 -3.01 1.42 1.66
CA GLY A 277 -2.23 1.71 2.86
C GLY A 277 -2.32 0.56 3.86
N GLU A 278 -1.25 0.35 4.64
CA GLU A 278 -1.30 -0.52 5.80
C GLU A 278 -2.18 0.13 6.88
N ARG A 279 -3.11 -0.64 7.45
CA ARG A 279 -3.93 -0.16 8.55
C ARG A 279 -3.04 0.02 9.77
N LYS A 280 -2.97 1.25 10.29
CA LYS A 280 -2.15 1.53 11.48
C LYS A 280 -2.82 0.90 12.71
N PRO A 281 -2.07 0.14 13.53
CA PRO A 281 -2.58 -0.33 14.82
C PRO A 281 -3.03 0.87 15.68
N GLY A 282 -4.20 0.79 16.32
CA GLY A 282 -4.70 1.82 17.24
C GLY A 282 -5.43 3.00 16.59
N GLU A 283 -5.72 2.99 15.28
CA GLU A 283 -6.50 4.06 14.62
C GLU A 283 -7.98 4.10 15.07
N THR A 284 -8.46 3.05 15.72
CA THR A 284 -9.82 2.99 16.29
C THR A 284 -9.70 2.46 17.72
N PRO A 285 -10.23 3.17 18.74
CA PRO A 285 -10.14 2.74 20.12
C PRO A 285 -10.97 1.48 20.35
N GLU A 286 -10.69 0.80 21.47
CA GLU A 286 -11.47 -0.36 21.89
C GLU A 286 -12.92 0.03 22.17
N PHE A 287 -13.85 -0.89 21.89
CA PHE A 287 -15.28 -0.62 22.07
C PHE A 287 -15.65 -0.24 23.51
N LYS A 288 -14.89 -0.71 24.51
CA LYS A 288 -15.06 -0.31 25.92
C LYS A 288 -14.90 1.19 26.16
N ASP A 289 -14.19 1.88 25.27
CA ASP A 289 -13.94 3.32 25.32
C ASP A 289 -14.99 4.12 24.53
N TRP A 290 -15.98 3.44 23.92
CA TRP A 290 -17.04 4.07 23.13
C TRP A 290 -18.24 4.39 24.04
N ARG A 291 -18.88 5.53 23.79
CA ARG A 291 -20.06 5.98 24.54
C ARG A 291 -21.34 5.82 23.71
N GLU A 292 -22.48 5.68 24.37
CA GLU A 292 -23.76 5.75 23.67
C GLU A 292 -23.99 7.17 23.16
N TRP A 293 -24.64 7.31 22.00
CA TRP A 293 -24.97 8.61 21.44
C TRP A 293 -26.19 9.21 22.18
N GLU A 294 -25.94 10.26 22.95
CA GLU A 294 -26.97 10.98 23.73
C GLU A 294 -27.48 12.26 23.05
N GLY A 295 -27.08 12.52 21.80
CA GLY A 295 -27.48 13.72 21.05
C GLY A 295 -26.47 14.88 21.09
N GLU A 296 -25.37 14.77 21.85
CA GLU A 296 -24.37 15.84 21.96
C GLU A 296 -23.12 15.57 21.10
N VAL A 297 -22.75 16.56 20.26
CA VAL A 297 -21.51 16.50 19.47
C VAL A 297 -20.29 16.78 20.36
N ALA A 298 -19.64 15.71 20.84
CA ALA A 298 -18.42 15.77 21.62
C ALA A 298 -17.26 14.98 21.00
N SER A 299 -16.02 15.25 21.42
CA SER A 299 -14.83 14.53 20.93
C SER A 299 -14.86 13.05 21.32
N GLY A 300 -14.50 12.16 20.40
CA GLY A 300 -14.34 10.73 20.66
C GLY A 300 -15.31 9.83 19.88
N HIS A 301 -15.44 8.59 20.33
CA HIS A 301 -16.19 7.53 19.65
C HIS A 301 -17.52 7.24 20.32
N PHE A 302 -18.57 7.18 19.51
CA PHE A 302 -19.95 6.94 19.94
C PHE A 302 -20.60 5.81 19.13
N TYR A 303 -21.67 5.21 19.65
CA TYR A 303 -22.49 4.24 18.94
C TYR A 303 -23.99 4.52 19.05
N THR A 304 -24.76 4.07 18.05
CA THR A 304 -26.22 4.21 17.99
C THR A 304 -26.86 3.09 17.18
N GLU A 305 -28.09 2.68 17.51
CA GLU A 305 -28.86 1.68 16.76
C GLU A 305 -29.35 2.21 15.40
N ASP A 306 -29.61 3.50 15.28
CA ASP A 306 -30.14 4.11 14.06
C ASP A 306 -29.29 5.32 13.60
N LEU A 307 -28.23 5.03 12.84
CA LEU A 307 -27.41 6.08 12.23
C LEU A 307 -28.21 7.01 11.31
N GLU A 308 -29.31 6.55 10.72
CA GLU A 308 -30.10 7.37 9.80
C GLU A 308 -30.91 8.41 10.56
N GLN A 309 -31.52 8.01 11.66
CA GLN A 309 -32.18 8.92 12.58
C GLN A 309 -31.19 9.95 13.14
N VAL A 310 -30.03 9.51 13.66
CA VAL A 310 -29.01 10.43 14.18
C VAL A 310 -28.53 11.39 13.10
N ARG A 311 -28.31 10.92 11.87
CA ARG A 311 -27.98 11.83 10.75
C ARG A 311 -29.10 12.83 10.50
N ARG A 312 -30.37 12.43 10.58
CA ARG A 312 -31.52 13.32 10.37
C ARG A 312 -31.58 14.41 11.45
N GLU A 313 -31.35 14.05 12.70
CA GLU A 313 -31.32 14.97 13.84
C GLU A 313 -30.17 15.98 13.67
N LEU A 314 -28.95 15.48 13.41
CA LEU A 314 -27.79 16.32 13.11
C LEU A 314 -28.05 17.27 11.94
N LEU A 315 -28.63 16.79 10.84
CA LEU A 315 -28.99 17.64 9.70
C LEU A 315 -30.10 18.64 10.04
N ALA A 316 -31.03 18.30 10.93
CA ALA A 316 -32.06 19.22 11.39
C ALA A 316 -31.45 20.36 12.23
N GLU A 317 -30.45 20.05 13.04
CA GLU A 317 -29.66 20.98 13.87
C GLU A 317 -28.61 21.78 13.09
N GLY A 318 -28.44 21.53 11.78
CA GLY A 318 -27.50 22.25 10.91
C GLY A 318 -26.10 21.63 10.84
N HIS A 319 -25.91 20.43 11.38
CA HIS A 319 -24.66 19.67 11.26
C HIS A 319 -24.66 18.77 10.03
N CYS A 320 -23.61 18.85 9.20
CA CYS A 320 -23.44 18.00 8.02
C CYS A 320 -22.33 16.96 8.22
N PRO A 321 -22.62 15.80 8.86
CA PRO A 321 -21.62 14.75 9.08
C PRO A 321 -21.16 14.10 7.77
N LYS A 322 -19.89 13.68 7.72
CA LYS A 322 -19.42 12.77 6.66
C LYS A 322 -19.93 11.37 6.94
N VAL A 323 -20.59 10.79 5.95
CA VAL A 323 -21.02 9.40 6.03
C VAL A 323 -19.94 8.52 5.43
N VAL A 324 -19.38 7.66 6.28
CA VAL A 324 -18.48 6.60 5.86
C VAL A 324 -19.34 5.40 5.50
N MET A 325 -19.16 4.84 4.30
CA MET A 325 -19.97 3.74 3.80
C MET A 325 -19.17 2.43 3.68
N ARG A 326 -19.88 1.31 3.76
CA ARG A 326 -19.33 -0.05 3.62
C ARG A 326 -19.62 -0.62 2.22
N SER A 327 -20.79 -0.30 1.70
CA SER A 327 -21.28 -0.60 0.35
C SER A 327 -22.10 0.60 -0.13
N LEU A 328 -22.62 0.57 -1.36
CA LEU A 328 -23.55 1.59 -1.87
C LEU A 328 -24.82 1.75 -1.01
N SER A 329 -25.17 0.77 -0.18
CA SER A 329 -26.42 0.77 0.59
C SER A 329 -26.26 0.75 2.11
N GLU A 330 -25.04 0.55 2.62
CA GLU A 330 -24.79 0.38 4.06
C GLU A 330 -23.83 1.43 4.63
N TRP A 331 -24.29 2.11 5.68
CA TRP A 331 -23.49 3.11 6.40
C TRP A 331 -22.62 2.44 7.48
N ARG A 332 -21.40 2.94 7.66
CA ARG A 332 -20.47 2.51 8.69
C ARG A 332 -20.54 3.39 9.93
N CYS A 333 -20.36 4.69 9.72
CA CYS A 333 -20.34 5.70 10.76
C CYS A 333 -20.56 7.10 10.17
N LEU A 334 -20.98 8.03 11.03
CA LEU A 334 -20.99 9.46 10.82
C LEU A 334 -19.74 10.05 11.47
N ARG A 335 -19.07 10.98 10.79
CA ARG A 335 -17.92 11.71 11.33
C ARG A 335 -18.18 13.20 11.34
N LEU A 336 -17.98 13.85 12.49
CA LEU A 336 -18.01 15.29 12.69
C LEU A 336 -16.68 15.75 13.30
N ARG A 337 -16.30 17.00 13.04
CA ARG A 337 -15.06 17.59 13.55
C ARG A 337 -15.41 18.41 14.77
N VAL A 338 -14.67 18.21 15.86
CA VAL A 338 -14.82 19.00 17.09
C VAL A 338 -13.62 19.94 17.19
N ARG A 339 -13.86 21.22 17.48
CA ARG A 339 -12.79 22.24 17.54
C ARG A 339 -11.84 21.93 18.70
N GLY A 340 -10.55 21.81 18.42
CA GLY A 340 -9.51 21.61 19.45
C GLY A 340 -9.48 20.21 20.07
N GLY A 341 -10.17 19.22 19.50
CA GLY A 341 -10.21 17.83 19.98
C GLY A 341 -10.20 16.80 18.85
N GLU A 342 -10.36 15.52 19.21
CA GLU A 342 -10.53 14.43 18.25
C GLU A 342 -11.88 14.51 17.52
N ASP A 343 -11.98 13.91 16.33
CA ASP A 343 -13.24 13.83 15.60
C ASP A 343 -14.31 13.10 16.44
N CYS A 344 -15.56 13.57 16.35
CA CYS A 344 -16.73 12.85 16.83
C CYS A 344 -17.09 11.76 15.81
N VAL A 345 -16.99 10.49 16.20
CA VAL A 345 -17.24 9.33 15.31
C VAL A 345 -18.41 8.51 15.85
N ILE A 346 -19.58 8.62 15.22
CA ILE A 346 -20.81 7.91 15.62
C ILE A 346 -20.97 6.68 14.73
N SER A 347 -20.84 5.49 15.30
CA SER A 347 -20.84 4.22 14.57
C SER A 347 -22.14 3.44 14.74
N ALA A 348 -22.50 2.63 13.73
CA ALA A 348 -23.68 1.77 13.82
C ALA A 348 -23.48 0.67 14.87
N PHE A 349 -24.40 0.59 15.81
CA PHE A 349 -24.64 -0.57 16.65
C PHE A 349 -25.20 -1.71 15.78
N HIS A 350 -24.83 -2.95 16.10
CA HIS A 350 -25.34 -4.11 15.39
C HIS A 350 -25.58 -5.25 16.38
N ALA A 351 -26.62 -6.04 16.12
CA ALA A 351 -27.12 -7.06 17.04
C ALA A 351 -26.08 -8.10 17.46
N ASP A 352 -25.04 -8.32 16.66
CA ASP A 352 -24.01 -9.35 16.92
C ASP A 352 -22.84 -8.82 17.77
N LEU A 353 -22.89 -7.55 18.20
CA LEU A 353 -21.76 -6.89 18.85
C LEU A 353 -21.31 -7.61 20.12
N ASP A 354 -22.23 -7.88 21.04
CA ASP A 354 -21.91 -8.49 22.33
C ASP A 354 -21.30 -9.89 22.13
N VAL A 355 -21.82 -10.63 21.15
CA VAL A 355 -21.34 -11.96 20.78
C VAL A 355 -19.93 -11.88 20.20
N LEU A 356 -19.67 -10.91 19.32
CA LEU A 356 -18.33 -10.69 18.72
C LEU A 356 -17.32 -10.21 19.76
N GLN A 357 -17.71 -9.30 20.66
CA GLN A 357 -16.85 -8.83 21.74
C GLN A 357 -16.48 -9.97 22.69
N ALA A 358 -17.45 -10.79 23.10
CA ALA A 358 -17.20 -11.97 23.94
C ALA A 358 -16.29 -12.98 23.24
N TRP A 359 -16.52 -13.26 21.95
CA TRP A 359 -15.70 -14.18 21.16
C TRP A 359 -14.25 -13.69 21.01
N MET A 360 -14.04 -12.43 20.63
CA MET A 360 -12.70 -11.84 20.51
C MET A 360 -11.98 -11.76 21.86
N GLY A 361 -12.71 -11.45 22.94
CA GLY A 361 -12.17 -11.45 24.31
C GLY A 361 -11.63 -12.82 24.74
N ARG A 362 -12.36 -13.92 24.46
CA ARG A 362 -11.88 -15.30 24.72
C ARG A 362 -10.62 -15.67 23.95
N LEU A 363 -10.37 -14.99 22.83
CA LEU A 363 -9.20 -15.18 21.98
C LEU A 363 -8.06 -14.19 22.29
N GLY A 364 -8.24 -13.30 23.27
CA GLY A 364 -7.23 -12.33 23.70
C GLY A 364 -7.05 -11.15 22.74
N LEU A 365 -8.07 -10.81 21.95
CA LEU A 365 -8.04 -9.71 20.99
C LEU A 365 -9.00 -8.58 21.40
N PRO A 366 -8.57 -7.30 21.29
CA PRO A 366 -9.46 -6.18 21.52
C PRO A 366 -10.52 -6.08 20.42
N TYR A 367 -11.76 -5.82 20.82
CA TYR A 367 -12.84 -5.52 19.89
C TYR A 367 -12.93 -4.02 19.64
N CYS A 368 -12.89 -3.60 18.38
CA CYS A 368 -12.85 -2.20 17.93
C CYS A 368 -14.00 -1.90 16.94
N GLY A 369 -15.16 -2.55 17.11
CA GLY A 369 -16.35 -2.34 16.27
C GLY A 369 -16.28 -3.00 14.88
N GLN A 370 -15.44 -4.02 14.69
CA GLN A 370 -15.39 -4.81 13.45
C GLN A 370 -16.66 -5.66 13.30
N ARG A 371 -17.19 -5.83 12.08
CA ARG A 371 -18.21 -6.87 11.82
C ARG A 371 -17.58 -8.25 11.67
N LEU A 372 -18.41 -9.30 11.72
CA LEU A 372 -18.04 -10.72 11.62
C LEU A 372 -16.93 -11.03 10.60
N ALA A 373 -17.02 -10.57 9.35
CA ALA A 373 -16.00 -10.84 8.34
C ALA A 373 -14.62 -10.23 8.69
N GLY A 374 -14.62 -8.98 9.15
CA GLY A 374 -13.40 -8.27 9.54
C GLY A 374 -12.81 -8.85 10.83
N ALA A 375 -13.66 -9.09 11.83
CA ALA A 375 -13.28 -9.75 13.08
C ALA A 375 -12.69 -11.15 12.83
N ALA A 376 -13.35 -11.96 12.00
CA ALA A 376 -12.87 -13.29 11.63
C ALA A 376 -11.52 -13.25 10.91
N SER A 377 -11.29 -12.27 10.03
CA SER A 377 -9.99 -12.11 9.36
C SER A 377 -8.89 -11.70 10.32
N GLU A 378 -9.19 -10.79 11.24
CA GLU A 378 -8.23 -10.32 12.23
C GLU A 378 -7.86 -11.43 13.22
N VAL A 379 -8.86 -12.15 13.73
CA VAL A 379 -8.69 -13.33 14.59
C VAL A 379 -7.89 -14.41 13.87
N PHE A 380 -8.26 -14.75 12.63
CA PHE A 380 -7.58 -15.80 11.89
C PHE A 380 -6.10 -15.47 11.67
N LEU A 381 -5.79 -14.24 11.24
CA LEU A 381 -4.42 -13.78 11.05
C LEU A 381 -3.65 -13.70 12.38
N HIS A 382 -4.32 -13.36 13.50
CA HIS A 382 -3.69 -13.37 14.82
C HIS A 382 -3.31 -14.79 15.26
N LEU A 383 -4.22 -15.75 15.11
CA LEU A 383 -4.02 -17.14 15.51
C LEU A 383 -3.02 -17.88 14.61
N LEU A 384 -2.84 -17.41 13.37
CA LEU A 384 -1.83 -17.93 12.46
C LEU A 384 -0.40 -17.48 12.80
N LYS A 385 -0.21 -16.39 13.54
CA LYS A 385 1.13 -15.90 13.87
C LYS A 385 1.83 -16.88 14.80
N ALA A 386 3.10 -17.15 14.51
CA ALA A 386 3.95 -17.89 15.41
C ALA A 386 4.09 -17.21 16.78
N ARG A 387 4.08 -18.02 17.83
CA ARG A 387 4.49 -17.61 19.18
C ARG A 387 5.89 -18.14 19.40
N ARG A 388 6.74 -17.38 20.08
CA ARG A 388 8.10 -17.83 20.39
C ARG A 388 8.04 -19.13 21.17
N ASP A 389 8.67 -20.17 20.63
CA ASP A 389 8.89 -21.37 21.41
C ASP A 389 9.85 -21.05 22.56
N PRO A 390 9.69 -21.68 23.73
CA PRO A 390 10.71 -21.61 24.76
C PRO A 390 12.04 -22.05 24.11
N PRO A 391 13.13 -21.29 24.30
CA PRO A 391 14.39 -21.61 23.63
C PRO A 391 14.80 -23.04 24.00
N GLY A 392 15.08 -23.85 22.97
CA GLY A 392 15.70 -25.17 23.17
C GLY A 392 17.04 -25.04 23.93
N SER A 393 17.67 -26.16 24.27
CA SER A 393 18.95 -26.12 24.98
C SER A 393 19.99 -25.36 24.16
N ARG A 394 20.36 -24.15 24.64
CA ARG A 394 21.41 -23.30 24.06
C ARG A 394 22.72 -24.06 23.86
N GLN A 395 23.01 -25.00 24.76
CA GLN A 395 24.20 -25.85 24.67
C GLN A 395 24.14 -26.84 23.51
N ALA A 396 22.97 -27.42 23.23
CA ALA A 396 22.80 -28.35 22.11
C ALA A 396 23.04 -27.66 20.76
N LEU A 397 22.46 -26.46 20.55
CA LEU A 397 22.68 -25.71 19.32
C LEU A 397 24.13 -25.24 19.17
N LEU A 398 24.78 -24.84 20.27
CA LEU A 398 26.21 -24.48 20.25
C LEU A 398 27.07 -25.68 19.88
N ALA A 399 26.78 -26.88 20.41
CA ALA A 399 27.50 -28.10 20.06
C ALA A 399 27.28 -28.49 18.59
N GLU A 400 26.05 -28.36 18.07
CA GLU A 400 25.72 -28.60 16.67
C GLU A 400 26.44 -27.63 15.71
N GLN A 401 26.73 -26.41 16.17
CA GLN A 401 27.47 -25.40 15.42
C GLN A 401 28.98 -25.35 15.76
N ASP A 402 29.54 -26.38 16.41
CA ASP A 402 30.95 -26.45 16.79
C ASP A 402 31.44 -25.23 17.59
N HIS A 403 30.56 -24.64 18.41
CA HIS A 403 30.81 -23.41 19.15
C HIS A 403 31.23 -22.22 18.27
N GLN A 404 30.72 -22.16 17.03
CA GLN A 404 31.00 -21.10 16.07
C GLN A 404 29.74 -20.33 15.68
N CYS A 405 29.90 -19.02 15.52
CA CYS A 405 28.85 -18.16 14.99
C CYS A 405 28.52 -18.52 13.55
N LYS A 406 27.24 -18.78 13.25
CA LYS A 406 26.80 -19.21 11.91
C LYS A 406 27.14 -18.25 10.78
N LEU A 407 27.22 -16.94 11.07
CA LEU A 407 27.47 -15.91 10.05
C LEU A 407 28.95 -15.55 9.86
N CYS A 408 29.80 -15.73 10.88
CA CYS A 408 31.18 -15.24 10.81
C CYS A 408 32.24 -16.21 11.33
N ALA A 409 31.84 -17.42 11.74
CA ALA A 409 32.68 -18.43 12.38
C ALA A 409 33.47 -17.97 13.62
N ALA A 410 33.14 -16.81 14.21
CA ALA A 410 33.73 -16.43 15.50
C ALA A 410 33.44 -17.52 16.55
N PRO A 411 34.42 -17.92 17.36
CA PRO A 411 34.17 -18.75 18.54
C PRO A 411 33.15 -18.06 19.45
N ILE A 412 32.14 -18.80 19.88
CA ILE A 412 31.06 -18.33 20.74
C ILE A 412 30.80 -19.31 21.88
N THR A 413 30.43 -18.75 23.01
CA THR A 413 30.05 -19.48 24.24
C THR A 413 28.60 -19.17 24.58
N ALA A 414 28.04 -19.89 25.55
CA ALA A 414 26.67 -19.65 26.04
C ALA A 414 26.44 -18.20 26.50
N THR A 415 27.47 -17.49 26.97
CA THR A 415 27.42 -16.10 27.44
C THR A 415 27.70 -15.06 26.35
N THR A 416 28.26 -15.47 25.20
CA THR A 416 28.71 -14.56 24.13
C THR A 416 27.95 -14.74 22.81
N CYS A 417 26.88 -15.54 22.83
CA CYS A 417 25.97 -15.72 21.72
C CYS A 417 24.55 -15.24 22.04
N GLU A 418 23.79 -14.96 20.99
CA GLU A 418 22.34 -14.97 21.04
C GLU A 418 21.80 -16.10 20.16
N LEU A 419 20.68 -16.67 20.60
CA LEU A 419 19.89 -17.58 19.79
C LEU A 419 18.98 -16.74 18.89
N ASP A 420 19.31 -16.74 17.62
CA ASP A 420 18.62 -15.98 16.59
C ASP A 420 17.69 -16.90 15.79
N HIS A 421 16.52 -16.41 15.43
CA HIS A 421 15.65 -17.17 14.52
C HIS A 421 16.09 -16.89 13.09
N ILE A 422 16.38 -17.92 12.30
CA ILE A 422 16.78 -17.76 10.89
C ILE A 422 15.73 -16.92 10.15
N VAL A 423 14.46 -17.29 10.36
CA VAL A 423 13.30 -16.50 9.97
C VAL A 423 12.72 -15.84 11.22
N PRO A 424 12.53 -14.51 11.23
CA PRO A 424 11.92 -13.84 12.38
C PRO A 424 10.53 -14.39 12.72
N VAL A 425 10.29 -14.69 14.00
CA VAL A 425 9.01 -15.26 14.48
C VAL A 425 7.79 -14.42 14.07
N HIS A 426 7.94 -13.10 14.00
CA HIS A 426 6.86 -12.20 13.57
C HIS A 426 6.49 -12.32 12.08
N GLN A 427 7.24 -13.10 11.30
CA GLN A 427 7.00 -13.46 9.90
C GLN A 427 6.60 -14.93 9.74
N SER A 428 6.80 -15.78 10.75
CA SER A 428 6.49 -17.22 10.72
C SER A 428 5.03 -17.55 11.07
N PHE A 429 4.60 -18.75 10.69
CA PHE A 429 3.28 -19.29 11.03
C PHE A 429 3.30 -20.22 12.25
N ALA A 430 2.15 -20.38 12.91
CA ALA A 430 2.02 -21.01 14.22
C ALA A 430 2.57 -22.44 14.36
N ALA A 431 2.42 -23.30 13.35
CA ALA A 431 2.94 -24.67 13.37
C ALA A 431 4.28 -24.82 12.62
N GLN A 432 4.84 -23.72 12.12
CA GLN A 432 6.08 -23.76 11.37
C GLN A 432 7.28 -23.89 12.32
N ALA A 433 8.24 -24.74 11.96
CA ALA A 433 9.44 -24.95 12.77
C ALA A 433 10.24 -23.66 12.94
N GLN A 434 10.50 -23.28 14.20
CA GLN A 434 11.33 -22.14 14.57
C GLN A 434 12.80 -22.53 14.56
N ASN A 435 13.40 -22.53 13.37
CA ASN A 435 14.82 -22.85 13.22
C ASN A 435 15.70 -21.76 13.82
N LEU A 436 16.43 -22.11 14.86
CA LEU A 436 17.36 -21.24 15.56
C LEU A 436 18.78 -21.42 15.02
N GLN A 437 19.56 -20.35 15.09
CA GLN A 437 21.00 -20.35 14.87
C GLN A 437 21.70 -19.57 15.98
N ALA A 438 22.88 -20.04 16.41
CA ALA A 438 23.69 -19.32 17.37
C ALA A 438 24.54 -18.28 16.61
N LEU A 439 24.30 -17.01 16.91
CA LEU A 439 25.07 -15.88 16.39
C LEU A 439 25.85 -15.24 17.52
N CYS A 440 27.04 -14.71 17.25
CA CYS A 440 27.67 -13.80 18.20
C CYS A 440 26.74 -12.58 18.39
N LEU A 441 26.80 -11.95 19.58
CA LEU A 441 25.95 -10.81 19.93
C LEU A 441 25.89 -9.74 18.83
N GLU A 442 27.00 -9.59 18.11
CA GLU A 442 27.17 -8.57 17.10
C GLU A 442 26.56 -8.93 15.75
N CYS A 443 26.77 -10.16 15.27
CA CYS A 443 26.13 -10.65 14.05
C CYS A 443 24.59 -10.62 14.19
N HIS A 444 24.08 -11.00 15.37
CA HIS A 444 22.66 -10.90 15.68
C HIS A 444 22.15 -9.46 15.60
N ARG A 445 22.82 -8.49 16.24
CA ARG A 445 22.39 -7.08 16.20
C ARG A 445 22.42 -6.49 14.78
N ASN A 446 23.45 -6.79 13.99
CA ASN A 446 23.53 -6.32 12.61
C ASN A 446 22.42 -6.88 11.74
N LYS A 447 22.11 -8.17 11.90
CA LYS A 447 20.95 -8.81 11.27
C LYS A 447 19.68 -8.05 11.63
N THR A 448 19.34 -7.96 12.91
CA THR A 448 18.11 -7.32 13.38
C THR A 448 17.96 -5.88 12.90
N ALA A 449 19.07 -5.14 12.75
CA ALA A 449 19.04 -3.76 12.25
C ALA A 449 18.83 -3.64 10.73
N LEU A 450 19.18 -4.66 9.95
CA LEU A 450 19.04 -4.69 8.49
C LEU A 450 17.73 -5.34 8.05
N GLU A 451 17.20 -6.25 8.87
CA GLU A 451 15.91 -6.90 8.65
C GLU A 451 14.78 -5.87 8.52
N SER A 452 14.01 -6.02 7.45
CA SER A 452 12.79 -5.25 7.28
C SER A 452 11.70 -5.71 8.24
N SER A 453 10.99 -4.73 8.81
CA SER A 453 9.83 -4.98 9.65
C SER A 453 8.59 -5.12 8.75
N HIS A 454 8.24 -6.35 8.41
CA HIS A 454 6.99 -6.71 7.77
C HIS A 454 6.31 -7.82 8.58
N ALA A 455 5.01 -7.71 8.80
CA ALA A 455 4.25 -8.74 9.49
C ALA A 455 4.02 -9.97 8.61
N THR A 456 3.81 -11.14 9.22
CA THR A 456 3.27 -12.32 8.54
C THR A 456 2.02 -11.95 7.73
N THR A 457 2.02 -12.28 6.44
CA THR A 457 0.91 -12.00 5.52
C THR A 457 0.53 -13.25 4.74
N LEU A 458 -0.77 -13.40 4.47
CA LEU A 458 -1.30 -14.36 3.50
C LEU A 458 -1.50 -13.73 2.12
N GLU A 459 -1.30 -12.42 2.01
CA GLU A 459 -1.52 -11.67 0.79
C GLU A 459 -0.34 -11.88 -0.16
N SER A 460 -0.63 -12.59 -1.25
CA SER A 460 0.33 -12.73 -2.35
C SER A 460 0.56 -11.40 -3.06
N ARG A 461 1.81 -11.14 -3.44
CA ARG A 461 2.23 -9.99 -4.24
C ARG A 461 2.88 -10.51 -5.51
N PHE A 462 2.55 -9.91 -6.64
CA PHE A 462 2.99 -10.38 -7.96
C PHE A 462 3.81 -9.31 -8.67
N SER A 463 4.75 -9.73 -9.52
CA SER A 463 5.32 -8.86 -10.55
C SER A 463 4.22 -8.41 -11.52
N ARG A 464 4.46 -7.32 -12.25
CA ARG A 464 3.49 -6.79 -13.22
C ARG A 464 3.04 -7.87 -14.21
N ARG A 465 3.98 -8.63 -14.78
CA ARG A 465 3.65 -9.66 -15.77
C ARG A 465 2.91 -10.85 -15.16
N ALA A 466 3.30 -11.32 -13.98
CA ALA A 466 2.57 -12.39 -13.30
C ALA A 466 1.15 -11.94 -12.93
N TYR A 467 0.98 -10.67 -12.55
CA TYR A 467 -0.34 -10.08 -12.30
C TYR A 467 -1.23 -10.10 -13.55
N GLU A 468 -0.72 -9.59 -14.67
CA GLU A 468 -1.44 -9.58 -15.97
C GLU A 468 -1.77 -11.00 -16.47
N GLN A 469 -0.84 -11.95 -16.30
CA GLN A 469 -1.01 -13.32 -16.80
C GLN A 469 -1.88 -14.22 -15.92
N TYR A 470 -1.88 -14.03 -14.61
CA TYR A 470 -2.62 -14.87 -13.67
C TYR A 470 -3.76 -14.11 -12.97
N VAL A 471 -3.48 -12.97 -12.34
CA VAL A 471 -4.48 -12.29 -11.49
C VAL A 471 -5.60 -11.66 -12.32
N GLU A 472 -5.27 -11.06 -13.46
CA GLU A 472 -6.24 -10.50 -14.42
C GLU A 472 -6.89 -11.56 -15.32
N SER A 473 -6.35 -12.79 -15.31
CA SER A 473 -6.93 -13.88 -16.08
C SER A 473 -8.33 -14.28 -15.55
N PRO A 474 -9.23 -14.77 -16.42
CA PRO A 474 -10.53 -15.25 -15.97
C PRO A 474 -10.40 -16.31 -14.86
N ARG A 475 -11.06 -16.07 -13.73
CA ARG A 475 -11.13 -17.06 -12.65
C ARG A 475 -11.99 -18.23 -13.09
N LEU A 476 -11.59 -19.44 -12.69
CA LEU A 476 -12.39 -20.63 -12.92
C LEU A 476 -13.77 -20.44 -12.27
N PRO A 477 -14.87 -20.78 -12.96
CA PRO A 477 -16.20 -20.67 -12.39
C PRO A 477 -16.31 -21.60 -11.16
N PRO A 478 -17.16 -21.24 -10.17
CA PRO A 478 -17.45 -22.16 -9.09
C PRO A 478 -18.05 -23.45 -9.67
N LEU A 479 -17.70 -24.59 -9.08
CA LEU A 479 -18.19 -25.91 -9.50
C LEU A 479 -19.66 -26.12 -9.11
N VAL A 480 -20.54 -25.32 -9.70
CA VAL A 480 -22.00 -25.43 -9.59
C VAL A 480 -22.50 -26.10 -10.84
N PHE A 481 -22.94 -27.35 -10.70
CA PHE A 481 -23.44 -28.13 -11.83
C PHE A 481 -24.95 -28.30 -11.71
N LYS A 482 -25.66 -27.95 -12.78
CA LYS A 482 -27.10 -28.17 -12.91
C LYS A 482 -27.33 -29.42 -13.75
N LEU A 483 -27.78 -30.50 -13.11
CA LEU A 483 -28.02 -31.78 -13.77
C LEU A 483 -29.19 -31.70 -14.77
N ASN A 484 -30.27 -31.00 -14.43
CA ASN A 484 -31.48 -30.88 -15.25
C ASN A 484 -31.97 -29.43 -15.31
N SER A 485 -32.56 -29.03 -16.45
CA SER A 485 -33.31 -27.77 -16.60
C SER A 485 -34.42 -27.67 -15.55
N HIS A 486 -34.61 -26.48 -14.97
CA HIS A 486 -35.67 -26.27 -13.98
C HIS A 486 -37.03 -26.29 -14.69
N LYS A 487 -37.95 -27.13 -14.23
CA LYS A 487 -39.35 -27.12 -14.63
C LYS A 487 -40.15 -26.57 -13.44
N PRO A 488 -40.97 -25.51 -13.62
CA PRO A 488 -41.68 -24.83 -12.53
C PRO A 488 -42.47 -25.77 -11.62
N ASP A 489 -43.00 -26.85 -12.19
CA ASP A 489 -43.91 -27.79 -11.51
C ASP A 489 -43.18 -28.91 -10.75
N HIS A 490 -41.84 -28.90 -10.73
CA HIS A 490 -41.02 -29.95 -10.13
C HIS A 490 -40.14 -29.42 -9.00
N ILE A 491 -40.10 -30.17 -7.89
CA ILE A 491 -39.21 -29.90 -6.76
C ILE A 491 -37.75 -30.03 -7.22
N CYS A 492 -36.97 -28.97 -7.02
CA CYS A 492 -35.54 -28.99 -7.29
C CYS A 492 -34.79 -29.56 -6.08
N HIS A 493 -34.07 -30.68 -6.28
CA HIS A 493 -33.20 -31.24 -5.26
C HIS A 493 -31.78 -30.69 -5.41
N GLY A 494 -31.28 -30.03 -4.36
CA GLY A 494 -29.90 -29.54 -4.28
C GLY A 494 -29.06 -30.41 -3.35
N ILE A 495 -27.82 -30.69 -3.74
CA ILE A 495 -26.82 -31.36 -2.90
C ILE A 495 -25.76 -30.31 -2.55
N ASP A 496 -25.60 -30.01 -1.27
CA ASP A 496 -24.55 -29.11 -0.76
C ASP A 496 -23.52 -29.92 0.06
N VAL A 497 -22.25 -29.62 -0.14
CA VAL A 497 -21.17 -30.28 0.62
C VAL A 497 -20.96 -29.52 1.92
N VAL A 498 -21.40 -30.14 3.02
CA VAL A 498 -21.35 -29.54 4.35
C VAL A 498 -19.91 -29.17 4.72
N ARG A 499 -19.71 -27.91 5.10
CA ARG A 499 -18.42 -27.34 5.53
C ARG A 499 -17.29 -27.47 4.48
N CYS A 500 -17.61 -27.61 3.20
CA CYS A 500 -16.63 -27.76 2.12
C CYS A 500 -15.50 -26.72 2.14
N ARG A 501 -15.83 -25.44 2.39
CA ARG A 501 -14.85 -24.35 2.41
C ARG A 501 -13.85 -24.46 3.56
N LYS A 502 -14.35 -24.70 4.77
CA LYS A 502 -13.51 -24.93 5.97
C LYS A 502 -12.65 -26.18 5.78
N ASN A 503 -13.27 -27.27 5.35
CA ASN A 503 -12.57 -28.53 5.15
C ASN A 503 -11.52 -28.43 4.04
N GLY A 504 -11.80 -27.66 2.98
CA GLY A 504 -10.83 -27.37 1.92
C GLY A 504 -9.61 -26.62 2.43
N LEU A 505 -9.76 -25.72 3.40
CA LEU A 505 -8.63 -25.01 4.04
C LEU A 505 -7.91 -25.89 5.07
N ALA A 506 -8.64 -26.60 5.93
CA ALA A 506 -8.07 -27.38 7.02
C ALA A 506 -7.50 -28.74 6.59
N HIS A 507 -7.96 -29.28 5.46
CA HIS A 507 -7.63 -30.61 4.95
C HIS A 507 -6.97 -30.60 3.56
N ALA A 508 -6.37 -29.47 3.16
CA ALA A 508 -5.68 -29.33 1.89
C ALA A 508 -4.47 -30.27 1.80
N LYS A 509 -4.40 -31.13 0.78
CA LYS A 509 -3.28 -32.07 0.55
C LYS A 509 -1.91 -31.39 0.40
N PHE A 510 -1.90 -30.13 -0.04
CA PHE A 510 -0.70 -29.36 -0.31
C PHE A 510 -0.73 -28.05 0.51
N PRO A 511 0.42 -27.55 0.97
CA PRO A 511 0.53 -26.23 1.62
C PRO A 511 -0.03 -25.11 0.75
N ALA A 512 -0.59 -24.07 1.38
CA ALA A 512 -1.18 -22.94 0.66
C ALA A 512 -0.08 -22.00 0.16
N PRO A 513 0.03 -21.71 -1.15
CA PRO A 513 1.10 -20.87 -1.70
C PRO A 513 0.88 -19.38 -1.38
N ILE A 514 1.98 -18.67 -1.08
CA ILE A 514 2.05 -17.21 -0.94
C ILE A 514 3.11 -16.69 -1.89
N PHE A 515 2.67 -15.96 -2.92
CA PHE A 515 3.56 -15.45 -3.95
C PHE A 515 4.20 -14.11 -3.54
N CYS A 516 5.44 -13.89 -3.97
CA CYS A 516 6.11 -12.60 -3.97
C CYS A 516 6.46 -12.16 -5.40
N PRO A 517 6.83 -10.89 -5.64
CA PRO A 517 7.15 -10.38 -6.97
C PRO A 517 8.36 -11.04 -7.63
N LYS A 518 9.17 -11.80 -6.90
CA LYS A 518 10.29 -12.57 -7.45
C LYS A 518 9.84 -13.88 -8.09
N ASP A 519 8.60 -14.33 -7.85
CA ASP A 519 8.05 -15.55 -8.43
C ASP A 519 7.75 -15.37 -9.91
N ASN A 520 8.24 -16.31 -10.73
CA ASN A 520 8.20 -16.22 -12.18
C ASN A 520 7.17 -17.18 -12.77
N VAL A 521 6.48 -16.73 -13.83
CA VAL A 521 5.76 -17.63 -14.72
C VAL A 521 6.76 -18.27 -15.68
N GLU A 522 6.89 -19.58 -15.60
CA GLU A 522 7.82 -20.37 -16.41
C GLU A 522 7.08 -21.36 -17.30
N GLN A 523 7.79 -21.92 -18.29
CA GLN A 523 7.28 -23.04 -19.06
C GLN A 523 7.18 -24.27 -18.15
N ALA A 524 6.04 -24.96 -18.19
CA ALA A 524 5.83 -26.17 -17.40
C ALA A 524 6.85 -27.26 -17.81
N ARG A 525 7.38 -27.97 -16.81
CA ARG A 525 8.40 -29.02 -16.99
C ARG A 525 7.80 -30.36 -16.60
N GLU A 526 8.10 -31.39 -17.38
CA GLU A 526 7.67 -32.75 -17.07
C GLU A 526 8.25 -33.21 -15.72
N GLY A 527 7.41 -33.82 -14.89
CA GLY A 527 7.77 -34.28 -13.54
C GLY A 527 7.73 -33.20 -12.46
N HIS A 528 7.53 -31.92 -12.79
CA HIS A 528 7.49 -30.82 -11.82
C HIS A 528 6.07 -30.27 -11.63
N LEU A 529 5.42 -30.63 -10.52
CA LEU A 529 4.08 -30.15 -10.21
C LEU A 529 4.12 -28.81 -9.46
N ALA A 530 3.83 -27.73 -10.18
CA ALA A 530 3.86 -26.38 -9.64
C ALA A 530 2.61 -26.02 -8.79
N ASP A 531 2.73 -24.97 -7.98
CA ASP A 531 1.63 -24.47 -7.13
C ASP A 531 0.42 -23.97 -7.91
N LEU A 532 0.69 -23.28 -9.01
CA LEU A 532 -0.28 -22.92 -10.04
C LEU A 532 0.22 -23.44 -11.39
N THR A 533 -0.65 -24.11 -12.13
CA THR A 533 -0.33 -24.65 -13.45
C THR A 533 -1.41 -24.23 -14.44
N TYR A 534 -1.00 -23.68 -15.59
CA TYR A 534 -1.90 -23.37 -16.69
C TYR A 534 -2.17 -24.65 -17.49
N VAL A 535 -3.40 -25.15 -17.41
CA VAL A 535 -3.81 -26.42 -18.02
C VAL A 535 -4.60 -26.13 -19.30
N ARG A 536 -4.22 -26.82 -20.39
CA ARG A 536 -4.92 -26.81 -21.66
C ARG A 536 -5.02 -28.25 -22.19
N LEU A 537 -6.16 -28.88 -21.94
CA LEU A 537 -6.48 -30.19 -22.50
C LEU A 537 -6.80 -30.07 -24.00
N ARG A 538 -6.49 -31.11 -24.78
CA ARG A 538 -6.88 -31.21 -26.19
C ARG A 538 -8.39 -31.49 -26.28
N GLU A 539 -9.11 -30.72 -27.09
CA GLU A 539 -10.56 -30.85 -27.26
C GLU A 539 -10.91 -31.93 -28.31
N ASP A 540 -11.28 -33.15 -27.88
CA ASP A 540 -11.64 -34.22 -28.84
C ASP A 540 -13.15 -34.33 -29.13
N GLY A 541 -13.93 -33.29 -28.83
CA GLY A 541 -15.35 -33.15 -29.24
C GLY A 541 -16.35 -34.18 -28.68
N ARG A 542 -15.93 -35.16 -27.86
CA ARG A 542 -16.77 -36.27 -27.34
C ARG A 542 -16.79 -36.38 -25.81
N TRP A 543 -17.04 -35.30 -25.09
CA TRP A 543 -16.84 -35.30 -23.63
C TRP A 543 -18.08 -34.87 -22.85
N ALA A 544 -18.53 -35.71 -21.92
CA ALA A 544 -19.53 -35.35 -20.94
C ALA A 544 -18.88 -34.50 -19.83
N ALA A 545 -19.34 -33.26 -19.64
CA ALA A 545 -18.75 -32.26 -18.74
C ALA A 545 -18.49 -32.76 -17.30
N PHE A 546 -19.31 -33.68 -16.79
CA PHE A 546 -19.14 -34.24 -15.43
C PHE A 546 -17.90 -35.13 -15.30
N LYS A 547 -17.52 -35.89 -16.34
CA LYS A 547 -16.37 -36.80 -16.31
C LYS A 547 -15.03 -36.07 -16.31
N GLN A 548 -15.03 -34.78 -16.63
CA GLN A 548 -13.82 -33.96 -16.74
C GLN A 548 -13.50 -33.19 -15.46
N LEU A 549 -14.38 -33.17 -14.46
CA LEU A 549 -14.11 -32.47 -13.20
C LEU A 549 -12.80 -32.97 -12.57
N PRO A 550 -11.94 -32.05 -12.09
CA PRO A 550 -12.18 -30.63 -11.86
C PRO A 550 -11.91 -29.70 -13.07
N TYR A 551 -11.56 -30.22 -14.24
CA TYR A 551 -11.35 -29.41 -15.45
C TYR A 551 -12.68 -28.81 -15.95
N VAL A 552 -12.73 -27.49 -16.02
CA VAL A 552 -13.89 -26.69 -16.47
C VAL A 552 -13.55 -25.75 -17.63
N GLY A 553 -12.43 -26.01 -18.30
CA GLY A 553 -11.89 -25.21 -19.41
C GLY A 553 -10.45 -24.80 -19.20
N GLN A 554 -9.82 -24.26 -20.24
CA GLN A 554 -8.42 -23.81 -20.15
C GLN A 554 -8.24 -22.68 -19.15
N GLY A 555 -7.15 -22.71 -18.37
CA GLY A 555 -6.89 -21.69 -17.36
C GLY A 555 -5.87 -22.12 -16.32
N TRP A 556 -5.71 -21.28 -15.29
CA TRP A 556 -4.85 -21.55 -14.15
C TRP A 556 -5.56 -22.43 -13.11
N TYR A 557 -4.97 -23.59 -12.84
CA TYR A 557 -5.45 -24.54 -11.83
C TYR A 557 -4.47 -24.61 -10.66
N ALA A 558 -5.03 -24.73 -9.45
CA ALA A 558 -4.24 -24.96 -8.25
C ALA A 558 -3.70 -26.40 -8.21
N LYS A 559 -2.52 -26.56 -7.59
CA LYS A 559 -1.83 -27.83 -7.39
C LYS A 559 -2.71 -29.03 -7.02
N PRO A 560 -3.68 -28.94 -6.07
CA PRO A 560 -4.54 -30.08 -5.76
C PRO A 560 -5.38 -30.56 -6.94
N ALA A 561 -5.91 -29.63 -7.75
CA ALA A 561 -6.72 -29.97 -8.91
C ALA A 561 -5.89 -30.64 -10.00
N VAL A 562 -4.67 -30.13 -10.25
CA VAL A 562 -3.75 -30.70 -11.24
C VAL A 562 -3.22 -32.06 -10.82
N ALA A 563 -2.86 -32.23 -9.54
CA ALA A 563 -2.50 -33.52 -8.99
C ALA A 563 -3.61 -34.56 -9.19
N TYR A 564 -4.87 -34.17 -8.94
CA TYR A 564 -6.01 -35.06 -9.15
C TYR A 564 -6.21 -35.39 -10.63
N MET A 565 -6.07 -34.41 -11.53
CA MET A 565 -6.17 -34.63 -12.97
C MET A 565 -5.11 -35.61 -13.48
N LEU A 566 -3.86 -35.52 -13.00
CA LEU A 566 -2.81 -36.49 -13.30
C LEU A 566 -3.15 -37.87 -12.74
N GLU A 567 -3.54 -37.95 -11.46
CA GLU A 567 -3.84 -39.23 -10.79
C GLU A 567 -4.98 -39.99 -11.48
N LYS A 568 -5.99 -39.28 -11.98
CA LYS A 568 -7.13 -39.87 -12.70
C LYS A 568 -6.89 -40.04 -14.20
N GLY A 569 -5.72 -39.69 -14.72
CA GLY A 569 -5.42 -39.76 -16.14
C GLY A 569 -6.27 -38.81 -17.00
N LEU A 570 -6.79 -37.73 -16.41
CA LEU A 570 -7.55 -36.69 -17.12
C LEU A 570 -6.63 -35.72 -17.88
N ALA A 571 -5.39 -35.59 -17.43
CA ALA A 571 -4.36 -34.74 -18.04
C ALA A 571 -3.02 -35.47 -18.08
N THR A 572 -2.15 -35.06 -18.99
CA THR A 572 -0.74 -35.46 -19.06
C THR A 572 0.17 -34.23 -18.88
N TRP A 573 1.46 -34.44 -18.65
CA TRP A 573 2.43 -33.35 -18.58
C TRP A 573 2.47 -32.47 -19.85
N SER A 574 2.12 -33.04 -21.01
CA SER A 574 2.05 -32.30 -22.27
C SER A 574 0.89 -31.30 -22.36
N ASP A 575 -0.11 -31.44 -21.49
CA ASP A 575 -1.26 -30.53 -21.40
C ASP A 575 -0.99 -29.31 -20.50
N PHE A 576 0.18 -29.27 -19.85
CA PHE A 576 0.59 -28.15 -18.99
C PHE A 576 1.48 -27.20 -19.77
N VAL A 577 1.05 -25.93 -19.83
CA VAL A 577 1.73 -24.92 -20.66
C VAL A 577 2.69 -24.09 -19.82
N TYR A 578 2.23 -23.62 -18.67
CA TYR A 578 2.97 -22.72 -17.79
C TYR A 578 2.85 -23.15 -16.33
N SER A 579 3.89 -22.88 -15.56
CA SER A 579 3.99 -23.11 -14.12
C SER A 579 4.30 -21.81 -13.40
N LEU A 580 3.77 -21.67 -12.18
CA LEU A 580 4.07 -20.58 -11.28
C LEU A 580 4.15 -21.14 -9.84
N ASP A 581 5.35 -21.09 -9.26
CA ASP A 581 5.61 -21.55 -7.90
C ASP A 581 5.78 -20.37 -6.95
N ALA A 582 5.32 -20.56 -5.72
CA ALA A 582 5.42 -19.55 -4.69
C ALA A 582 6.75 -19.65 -3.94
N THR A 583 7.29 -18.50 -3.54
CA THR A 583 8.45 -18.44 -2.64
C THR A 583 8.13 -18.95 -1.23
N ALA A 584 6.89 -18.75 -0.74
CA ALA A 584 6.50 -19.12 0.62
C ALA A 584 5.19 -19.90 0.64
N HIS A 585 4.98 -20.67 1.70
CA HIS A 585 3.80 -21.50 1.88
C HIS A 585 3.32 -21.49 3.33
N VAL A 586 2.01 -21.64 3.51
CA VAL A 586 1.42 -21.86 4.83
C VAL A 586 1.06 -23.32 4.98
N ASP A 587 1.61 -23.93 6.02
CA ASP A 587 1.30 -25.31 6.34
C ASP A 587 -0.16 -25.47 6.76
N GLN A 588 -0.74 -26.56 6.26
CA GLN A 588 -2.12 -26.95 6.53
C GLN A 588 -2.39 -27.08 8.04
N GLU A 589 -1.42 -27.53 8.82
CA GLU A 589 -1.54 -27.65 10.27
C GLU A 589 -1.78 -26.29 10.94
N SER A 590 -1.03 -25.26 10.56
CA SER A 590 -1.21 -23.89 11.08
C SER A 590 -2.62 -23.40 10.81
N VAL A 591 -3.12 -23.62 9.60
CA VAL A 591 -4.49 -23.24 9.18
C VAL A 591 -5.54 -24.04 9.96
N ALA A 592 -5.37 -25.35 10.08
CA ALA A 592 -6.31 -26.22 10.78
C ALA A 592 -6.41 -25.87 12.27
N GLN A 593 -5.27 -25.66 12.95
CA GLN A 593 -5.23 -25.25 14.36
C GLN A 593 -5.89 -23.89 14.57
N ALA A 594 -5.63 -22.90 13.70
CA ALA A 594 -6.26 -21.59 13.78
C ALA A 594 -7.79 -21.68 13.61
N LEU A 595 -8.27 -22.44 12.62
CA LEU A 595 -9.70 -22.66 12.41
C LEU A 595 -10.36 -23.40 13.58
N GLN A 596 -9.69 -24.41 14.15
CA GLN A 596 -10.20 -25.13 15.32
C GLN A 596 -10.33 -24.22 16.55
N LYS A 597 -9.31 -23.40 16.84
CA LYS A 597 -9.34 -22.43 17.94
C LYS A 597 -10.43 -21.37 17.74
N MET A 598 -10.61 -20.90 16.50
CA MET A 598 -11.72 -19.98 16.17
C MET A 598 -13.09 -20.60 16.43
N GLU A 599 -13.31 -21.85 16.00
CA GLU A 599 -14.59 -22.52 16.19
C GLU A 599 -14.87 -22.83 17.67
N ALA A 600 -13.86 -23.27 18.42
CA ALA A 600 -14.00 -23.61 19.83
C ALA A 600 -14.23 -22.40 20.75
N ALA A 601 -13.82 -21.20 20.33
CA ALA A 601 -13.94 -20.01 21.15
C ALA A 601 -15.35 -19.38 21.17
N TRP A 602 -16.27 -19.80 20.31
CA TRP A 602 -17.62 -19.22 20.28
C TRP A 602 -18.35 -19.43 21.62
N PRO A 603 -19.13 -18.44 22.09
CA PRO A 603 -20.01 -18.61 23.25
C PRO A 603 -20.98 -19.77 23.10
N GLU A 604 -21.32 -20.39 24.23
CA GLU A 604 -22.31 -21.48 24.27
C GLU A 604 -23.67 -20.97 23.78
N GLY A 605 -24.29 -21.70 22.85
CA GLY A 605 -25.54 -21.31 22.18
C GLY A 605 -25.35 -20.47 20.91
N GLU A 606 -24.12 -20.04 20.60
CA GLU A 606 -23.77 -19.20 19.45
C GLU A 606 -22.91 -19.95 18.40
N GLU A 607 -22.92 -21.29 18.41
CA GLU A 607 -22.06 -22.14 17.57
C GLU A 607 -22.33 -22.00 16.07
N HIS A 608 -23.50 -21.47 15.69
CA HIS A 608 -23.85 -21.22 14.31
C HIS A 608 -22.93 -20.18 13.65
N TYR A 609 -22.33 -19.26 14.43
CA TYR A 609 -21.33 -18.31 13.96
C TYR A 609 -20.02 -18.97 13.52
N ALA A 610 -19.73 -20.20 13.95
CA ALA A 610 -18.56 -20.96 13.50
C ALA A 610 -18.54 -21.14 11.97
N LYS A 611 -19.68 -21.52 11.38
CA LYS A 611 -19.82 -21.64 9.92
C LYS A 611 -19.82 -20.27 9.23
N LEU A 612 -20.54 -19.31 9.81
CA LEU A 612 -20.71 -17.98 9.23
C LEU A 612 -19.41 -17.18 9.19
N SER A 613 -18.61 -17.22 10.25
CA SER A 613 -17.32 -16.52 10.34
C SER A 613 -16.34 -16.97 9.26
N VAL A 614 -16.17 -18.28 9.03
CA VAL A 614 -15.30 -18.81 7.98
C VAL A 614 -15.81 -18.45 6.58
N ASN A 615 -17.13 -18.53 6.35
CA ASN A 615 -17.71 -18.12 5.07
C ASN A 615 -17.55 -16.62 4.81
N ALA A 616 -17.78 -15.79 5.82
CA ALA A 616 -17.66 -14.34 5.73
C ALA A 616 -16.20 -13.92 5.53
N LEU A 617 -15.26 -14.60 6.19
CA LEU A 617 -13.82 -14.46 6.00
C LEU A 617 -13.41 -14.71 4.55
N ILE A 618 -13.79 -15.87 4.00
CA ILE A 618 -13.46 -16.23 2.61
C ILE A 618 -14.11 -15.26 1.63
N GLY A 619 -15.36 -14.85 1.89
CA GLY A 619 -16.04 -13.84 1.09
C GLY A 619 -15.37 -12.47 1.13
N LEU A 620 -14.68 -12.13 2.22
CA LEU A 620 -13.85 -10.91 2.31
C LEU A 620 -12.57 -11.03 1.49
N TRP A 621 -11.90 -12.19 1.52
CA TRP A 621 -10.66 -12.42 0.78
C TRP A 621 -10.88 -12.59 -0.73
N ALA A 622 -12.01 -13.16 -1.14
CA ALA A 622 -12.36 -13.37 -2.55
C ALA A 622 -12.86 -12.09 -3.25
N ARG A 623 -12.78 -10.92 -2.62
CA ARG A 623 -13.18 -9.66 -3.24
C ARG A 623 -12.17 -9.23 -4.30
N ASN A 624 -12.63 -9.16 -5.54
CA ASN A 624 -11.81 -8.76 -6.70
C ASN A 624 -11.59 -7.23 -6.78
N MET A 625 -12.33 -6.43 -6.01
CA MET A 625 -12.20 -4.97 -5.99
C MET A 625 -12.22 -4.43 -4.57
N ASN A 626 -11.25 -3.56 -4.27
CA ASN A 626 -11.22 -2.78 -3.03
C ASN A 626 -11.83 -1.40 -3.31
N LEU A 627 -13.15 -1.31 -3.19
CA LEU A 627 -13.86 -0.05 -3.43
C LEU A 627 -13.98 0.75 -2.13
N ILE A 628 -13.73 2.06 -2.20
CA ILE A 628 -14.03 3.01 -1.11
C ILE A 628 -15.19 3.87 -1.56
N TYR A 629 -16.31 3.74 -0.87
CA TYR A 629 -17.47 4.59 -1.09
C TYR A 629 -17.36 5.83 -0.22
N THR A 630 -17.41 7.00 -0.84
CA THR A 630 -17.53 8.27 -0.14
C THR A 630 -18.85 8.93 -0.52
N MET A 631 -19.71 9.15 0.47
CA MET A 631 -20.92 9.94 0.30
C MET A 631 -20.69 11.36 0.79
N ARG A 632 -21.23 12.30 0.03
CA ARG A 632 -21.14 13.73 0.28
C ARG A 632 -22.52 14.32 0.28
N THR A 633 -22.84 15.15 1.26
CA THR A 633 -24.14 15.84 1.32
C THR A 633 -23.96 17.29 0.92
N SER A 634 -24.76 17.78 -0.04
CA SER A 634 -24.82 19.20 -0.42
C SER A 634 -26.23 19.63 -0.80
N ASN A 635 -26.53 20.92 -0.60
CA ASN A 635 -27.74 21.58 -1.08
C ASN A 635 -27.51 22.30 -2.42
N HIS A 636 -26.34 22.13 -3.04
CA HIS A 636 -25.94 22.81 -4.26
C HIS A 636 -25.60 21.82 -5.38
N GLN A 637 -26.25 21.99 -6.54
CA GLN A 637 -26.18 21.05 -7.66
C GLN A 637 -24.76 20.85 -8.23
N PHE A 638 -23.89 21.85 -8.14
CA PHE A 638 -22.54 21.79 -8.72
C PHE A 638 -21.51 21.08 -7.82
N ASP A 639 -21.79 20.89 -6.53
CA ASP A 639 -20.89 20.16 -5.61
C ASP A 639 -20.86 18.64 -5.89
N GLY A 640 -21.87 18.16 -6.61
CA GLY A 640 -21.97 16.79 -7.13
C GLY A 640 -21.20 16.53 -8.41
N SER A 641 -20.53 17.53 -8.98
CA SER A 641 -19.88 17.39 -10.29
C SER A 641 -18.83 16.27 -10.27
N GLY A 642 -18.96 15.31 -11.20
CA GLY A 642 -18.10 14.11 -11.27
C GLY A 642 -18.47 12.99 -10.29
N CYS A 643 -19.62 13.06 -9.60
CA CYS A 643 -20.23 11.92 -8.94
C CYS A 643 -20.84 10.96 -9.98
N GLN A 644 -20.83 9.65 -9.68
CA GLN A 644 -21.44 8.66 -10.57
C GLN A 644 -22.89 8.38 -10.17
N HIS A 645 -23.23 8.69 -8.93
CA HIS A 645 -24.54 8.39 -8.37
C HIS A 645 -24.98 9.50 -7.44
N ARG A 646 -26.27 9.85 -7.48
CA ARG A 646 -26.86 10.90 -6.65
C ARG A 646 -28.05 10.35 -5.88
N GLU A 647 -28.06 10.49 -4.57
CA GLU A 647 -29.16 10.07 -3.69
C GLU A 647 -29.90 11.27 -3.11
N LEU A 648 -31.22 11.18 -2.99
CA LEU A 648 -32.03 12.24 -2.39
C LEU A 648 -32.53 11.85 -1.00
N PHE A 649 -32.49 12.80 -0.07
CA PHE A 649 -33.03 12.67 1.29
C PHE A 649 -34.01 13.81 1.59
N GLY A 650 -35.12 13.52 2.27
CA GLY A 650 -36.09 14.52 2.69
C GLY A 650 -35.73 15.18 4.02
N ARG A 651 -35.84 16.51 4.13
CA ARG A 651 -35.99 17.20 5.43
C ARG A 651 -37.49 17.25 5.74
N ARG A 652 -37.89 17.11 7.02
CA ARG A 652 -39.29 17.34 7.43
C ARG A 652 -39.70 18.76 7.01
N GLY A 653 -40.41 18.87 5.90
CA GLY A 653 -40.92 20.13 5.35
C GLY A 653 -39.95 20.86 4.42
N ARG A 654 -40.27 20.80 3.13
CA ARG A 654 -39.95 21.74 2.03
C ARG A 654 -38.62 21.62 1.25
N ASP A 655 -37.52 21.09 1.80
CA ASP A 655 -36.25 21.02 1.04
C ASP A 655 -35.70 19.59 0.89
N ALA A 656 -35.17 19.25 -0.30
CA ALA A 656 -34.50 17.99 -0.59
C ALA A 656 -32.98 18.16 -0.57
N LEU A 657 -32.28 17.33 0.21
CA LEU A 657 -30.82 17.26 0.24
C LEU A 657 -30.31 16.25 -0.79
N GLY A 658 -29.34 16.67 -1.61
CA GLY A 658 -28.62 15.80 -2.53
C GLY A 658 -27.40 15.18 -1.85
N SER A 659 -27.31 13.86 -1.86
CA SER A 659 -26.10 13.13 -1.56
C SER A 659 -25.42 12.66 -2.85
N HIS A 660 -24.11 12.79 -2.93
CA HIS A 660 -23.32 12.43 -4.11
C HIS A 660 -22.38 11.29 -3.75
N LEU A 661 -22.55 10.19 -4.46
CA LEU A 661 -21.76 8.97 -4.38
C LEU A 661 -20.82 8.91 -5.59
N ARG A 662 -19.58 8.55 -5.32
CA ARG A 662 -18.57 8.36 -6.35
C ARG A 662 -17.97 6.99 -6.17
N ASP A 663 -17.92 6.21 -7.25
CA ASP A 663 -17.08 5.02 -7.27
C ASP A 663 -15.61 5.45 -7.17
N PRO A 664 -14.74 4.59 -6.62
CA PRO A 664 -13.31 4.84 -6.69
C PRO A 664 -12.86 4.97 -8.14
N VAL A 665 -11.74 5.68 -8.34
CA VAL A 665 -10.98 5.58 -9.58
C VAL A 665 -10.56 4.12 -9.72
N VAL A 666 -11.20 3.39 -10.63
CA VAL A 666 -10.64 2.14 -11.13
C VAL A 666 -9.38 2.55 -11.89
N VAL A 667 -8.22 2.17 -11.37
CA VAL A 667 -6.99 2.23 -12.16
C VAL A 667 -7.14 1.14 -13.22
N GLN A 668 -7.88 1.42 -14.29
CA GLN A 668 -7.77 0.63 -15.49
C GLN A 668 -6.41 0.99 -16.09
N PRO A 669 -5.51 0.02 -16.32
CA PRO A 669 -4.32 0.29 -17.09
C PRO A 669 -4.79 0.64 -18.50
N GLU A 670 -4.70 1.91 -18.88
CA GLU A 670 -4.74 2.28 -20.29
C GLU A 670 -3.67 1.44 -21.01
N LEU A 671 -4.10 0.73 -22.05
CA LEU A 671 -3.22 0.08 -23.01
C LEU A 671 -2.54 1.18 -23.83
N PRO A 672 -1.20 1.30 -23.82
CA PRO A 672 -0.54 2.21 -24.75
C PRO A 672 -0.49 1.57 -26.14
N ALA A 673 -0.91 2.33 -27.14
CA ALA A 673 -0.51 2.10 -28.51
C ALA A 673 1.02 2.21 -28.62
N CYS A 674 1.66 1.15 -29.11
CA CYS A 674 3.09 1.12 -29.41
C CYS A 674 3.41 2.14 -30.52
N ALA A 675 4.22 3.14 -30.19
CA ALA A 675 4.93 3.96 -31.17
C ALA A 675 6.43 3.83 -30.93
N ARG A 676 7.16 3.43 -31.98
CA ARG A 676 8.61 3.22 -32.03
C ARG A 676 9.33 4.55 -31.84
N LEU A 677 10.41 4.55 -31.07
CA LEU A 677 11.42 5.62 -31.10
C LEU A 677 12.78 5.02 -31.53
N ARG A 678 13.33 5.61 -32.59
CA ARG A 678 14.76 5.59 -32.93
C ARG A 678 15.39 6.77 -32.20
N ASP A 679 16.49 6.54 -31.49
CA ASP A 679 17.76 7.30 -31.59
C ASP A 679 18.71 6.96 -30.43
N GLY A 680 20.01 7.15 -30.67
CA GLY A 680 21.13 6.67 -29.86
C GLY A 680 21.13 7.18 -28.41
N LEU A 681 21.28 6.24 -27.47
CA LEU A 681 21.11 6.37 -26.01
C LEU A 681 19.70 6.81 -25.57
N GLY A 682 18.70 5.96 -25.85
CA GLY A 682 17.28 6.13 -25.54
C GLY A 682 16.86 6.16 -24.06
N VAL A 683 17.73 6.57 -23.12
CA VAL A 683 17.40 6.64 -21.68
C VAL A 683 16.50 7.83 -21.33
N ARG A 684 16.36 8.82 -22.22
CA ARG A 684 15.57 10.05 -21.95
C ARG A 684 14.06 9.83 -21.81
N THR A 685 13.51 8.69 -22.24
CA THR A 685 12.06 8.44 -22.23
C THR A 685 11.63 7.04 -21.74
N SER A 686 12.57 6.14 -21.41
CA SER A 686 12.27 4.76 -21.02
C SER A 686 12.97 4.33 -19.74
N THR A 687 12.39 3.36 -19.05
CA THR A 687 12.97 2.70 -17.88
C THR A 687 14.27 1.98 -18.26
N ALA A 688 15.20 1.79 -17.31
CA ALA A 688 16.49 1.14 -17.60
C ALA A 688 17.14 0.47 -16.38
N ARG A 689 17.86 -0.62 -16.62
CA ARG A 689 18.79 -1.27 -15.68
C ARG A 689 20.23 -0.98 -16.09
N LEU A 690 21.02 -0.37 -15.18
CA LEU A 690 22.43 -0.06 -15.37
C LEU A 690 23.31 -0.84 -14.37
N PRO A 691 23.55 -2.15 -14.58
CA PRO A 691 24.55 -2.86 -13.80
C PRO A 691 25.96 -2.52 -14.27
N GLY A 692 26.96 -2.91 -13.50
CA GLY A 692 28.36 -2.78 -13.91
C GLY A 692 29.32 -2.96 -12.76
N TYR A 693 30.59 -3.16 -13.09
CA TYR A 693 31.67 -3.34 -12.13
C TYR A 693 31.88 -2.07 -11.26
N PRO A 694 32.54 -2.18 -10.10
CA PRO A 694 33.07 -1.04 -9.36
C PRO A 694 33.95 -0.17 -10.28
N GLY A 695 33.87 1.16 -10.12
CA GLY A 695 34.69 2.10 -10.91
C GLY A 695 34.18 2.45 -12.31
N THR A 696 33.10 1.82 -12.80
CA THR A 696 32.54 2.07 -14.15
C THR A 696 31.73 3.36 -14.28
N GLY A 697 31.52 4.09 -13.17
CA GLY A 697 30.82 5.37 -13.19
C GLY A 697 29.29 5.31 -13.10
N LYS A 698 28.69 4.18 -12.68
CA LYS A 698 27.23 4.00 -12.51
C LYS A 698 26.54 5.19 -11.82
N THR A 699 26.97 5.52 -10.60
CA THR A 699 26.40 6.63 -9.81
C THR A 699 26.63 7.98 -10.50
N HIS A 700 27.76 8.19 -11.18
CA HIS A 700 28.03 9.43 -11.91
C HIS A 700 27.08 9.61 -13.09
N LEU A 701 26.91 8.57 -13.92
CA LEU A 701 25.96 8.57 -15.03
C LEU A 701 24.52 8.74 -14.53
N ALA A 702 24.15 8.06 -13.45
CA ALA A 702 22.85 8.20 -12.83
C ALA A 702 22.57 9.64 -12.37
N ARG A 703 23.55 10.34 -11.76
CA ARG A 703 23.40 11.75 -11.39
C ARG A 703 23.16 12.64 -12.60
N GLN A 704 23.88 12.41 -13.71
CA GLN A 704 23.66 13.16 -14.95
C GLN A 704 22.23 12.95 -15.49
N ILE A 705 21.74 11.71 -15.49
CA ILE A 705 20.38 11.37 -15.91
C ILE A 705 19.36 12.06 -14.98
N VAL A 706 19.54 11.97 -13.66
CA VAL A 706 18.64 12.59 -12.67
C VAL A 706 18.60 14.11 -12.82
N THR A 707 19.75 14.76 -13.04
CA THR A 707 19.81 16.21 -13.26
C THR A 707 19.02 16.58 -14.50
N ALA A 708 19.26 15.91 -15.63
CA ALA A 708 18.52 16.17 -16.87
C ALA A 708 17.00 15.97 -16.70
N LEU A 709 16.57 14.88 -16.04
CA LEU A 709 15.15 14.62 -15.76
C LEU A 709 14.52 15.71 -14.89
N ARG A 710 15.24 16.21 -13.88
CA ARG A 710 14.74 17.30 -13.01
C ARG A 710 14.68 18.64 -13.74
N GLU A 711 15.63 18.92 -14.63
CA GLU A 711 15.63 20.11 -15.50
C GLU A 711 14.44 20.09 -16.48
N GLU A 712 14.02 18.90 -16.92
CA GLU A 712 12.80 18.69 -17.72
C GLU A 712 11.50 18.74 -16.89
N GLY A 713 11.59 18.90 -15.56
CA GLY A 713 10.44 19.07 -14.67
C GLY A 713 9.87 17.77 -14.07
N TYR A 714 10.50 16.62 -14.29
CA TYR A 714 10.04 15.35 -13.71
C TYR A 714 10.29 15.26 -12.20
N LYS A 715 9.34 14.63 -11.49
CA LYS A 715 9.47 14.30 -10.06
C LYS A 715 10.28 13.02 -9.90
N VAL A 716 11.59 13.17 -9.71
CA VAL A 716 12.53 12.06 -9.55
C VAL A 716 12.83 11.78 -8.08
N LYS A 717 12.51 10.57 -7.62
CA LYS A 717 12.86 10.07 -6.28
C LYS A 717 13.98 9.05 -6.35
N ILE A 718 14.94 9.16 -5.42
CA ILE A 718 16.09 8.25 -5.32
C ILE A 718 16.03 7.53 -3.99
N ILE A 719 16.21 6.21 -4.03
CA ILE A 719 16.24 5.35 -2.84
C ILE A 719 17.43 4.38 -2.87
N THR A 720 17.90 4.01 -1.69
CA THR A 720 18.94 2.98 -1.48
C THR A 720 18.81 2.34 -0.10
N LYS A 721 19.45 1.20 0.18
CA LYS A 721 19.30 0.51 1.47
C LYS A 721 20.07 1.19 2.61
N THR A 722 21.26 1.72 2.36
CA THR A 722 22.17 2.19 3.43
C THR A 722 22.34 3.72 3.47
N HIS A 723 22.64 4.27 4.65
CA HIS A 723 22.91 5.70 4.80
C HIS A 723 24.20 6.14 4.08
N SER A 724 25.22 5.29 4.04
CA SER A 724 26.45 5.55 3.29
C SER A 724 26.15 5.72 1.79
N SER A 725 25.30 4.86 1.21
CA SER A 725 24.87 5.00 -0.18
C SER A 725 24.02 6.26 -0.39
N VAL A 726 23.15 6.64 0.57
CA VAL A 726 22.39 7.91 0.50
C VAL A 726 23.33 9.11 0.40
N GLN A 727 24.34 9.18 1.27
CA GLN A 727 25.31 10.27 1.27
C GLN A 727 26.18 10.23 0.02
N ASN A 728 26.60 9.04 -0.42
CA ASN A 728 27.37 8.87 -1.65
C ASN A 728 26.57 9.38 -2.84
N PHE A 729 25.33 8.91 -3.08
CA PHE A 729 24.53 9.38 -4.20
C PHE A 729 24.26 10.88 -4.14
N GLY A 730 23.88 11.38 -2.95
CA GLY A 730 23.46 12.77 -2.74
C GLY A 730 22.09 13.06 -3.34
N MET A 731 21.88 14.28 -3.84
CA MET A 731 20.69 14.66 -4.63
C MET A 731 19.33 14.40 -3.96
N GLN A 732 19.23 14.51 -2.63
CA GLN A 732 18.03 14.20 -1.83
C GLN A 732 17.60 12.73 -1.86
N ALA A 733 18.57 11.81 -2.00
CA ALA A 733 18.34 10.39 -1.77
C ALA A 733 17.87 10.10 -0.34
N GLU A 734 17.09 9.04 -0.17
CA GLU A 734 16.60 8.56 1.13
C GLU A 734 16.80 7.05 1.24
N THR A 735 16.70 6.51 2.46
CA THR A 735 16.65 5.06 2.60
C THR A 735 15.33 4.50 2.08
N ALA A 736 15.40 3.34 1.44
CA ALA A 736 14.23 2.62 0.91
C ALA A 736 13.19 2.36 2.01
N ASP A 737 13.62 1.90 3.19
CA ASP A 737 12.74 1.68 4.35
C ASP A 737 11.96 2.93 4.78
N HIS A 738 12.64 4.10 4.83
CA HIS A 738 11.99 5.36 5.19
C HIS A 738 10.97 5.79 4.14
N TRP A 739 11.37 5.76 2.86
CA TRP A 739 10.54 6.22 1.77
C TRP A 739 9.28 5.36 1.59
N VAL A 740 9.45 4.03 1.57
CA VAL A 740 8.35 3.07 1.45
C VAL A 740 7.33 3.24 2.58
N ARG A 741 7.79 3.37 3.84
CA ARG A 741 6.92 3.55 5.00
C ARG A 741 6.16 4.89 4.96
N SER A 742 6.83 5.96 4.57
CA SER A 742 6.26 7.31 4.53
C SER A 742 5.34 7.55 3.33
N THR A 743 5.52 6.79 2.24
CA THR A 743 4.88 7.04 0.94
C THR A 743 3.97 5.87 0.56
N VAL A 744 4.55 4.72 0.19
CA VAL A 744 3.83 3.56 -0.36
C VAL A 744 2.85 2.98 0.68
N ARG A 745 3.31 2.68 1.90
CA ARG A 745 2.47 2.09 2.95
C ARG A 745 1.48 3.07 3.57
N ASN A 746 1.72 4.38 3.42
CA ASN A 746 0.73 5.41 3.76
C ASN A 746 -0.33 5.60 2.64
N GLY A 747 -0.23 4.85 1.53
CA GLY A 747 -1.25 4.78 0.48
C GLY A 747 -1.16 5.86 -0.60
N TYR A 748 -0.08 6.63 -0.65
CA TYR A 748 0.09 7.72 -1.61
C TYR A 748 1.51 7.82 -2.14
N CYS A 749 1.68 7.75 -3.45
CA CYS A 749 2.96 7.94 -4.13
C CYS A 749 2.79 8.88 -5.33
N ASN A 750 3.56 9.97 -5.32
CA ASN A 750 3.57 11.00 -6.37
C ASN A 750 4.99 11.19 -6.89
N ILE A 751 5.37 10.37 -7.86
CA ILE A 751 6.65 10.42 -8.54
C ILE A 751 6.45 10.08 -10.01
N ASP A 752 7.31 10.61 -10.87
CA ASP A 752 7.40 10.20 -12.28
C ASP A 752 8.51 9.16 -12.45
N TRP A 753 9.58 9.26 -11.67
CA TRP A 753 10.74 8.37 -11.72
C TRP A 753 11.15 7.87 -10.34
N LEU A 754 11.39 6.56 -10.25
CA LEU A 754 12.05 5.92 -9.10
C LEU A 754 13.45 5.42 -9.50
N VAL A 755 14.47 6.05 -8.93
CA VAL A 755 15.86 5.61 -9.04
C VAL A 755 16.19 4.75 -7.83
N VAL A 756 16.66 3.53 -8.06
CA VAL A 756 17.00 2.57 -7.01
C VAL A 756 18.49 2.22 -7.12
N GLU A 757 19.28 2.64 -6.14
CA GLU A 757 20.71 2.35 -6.07
C GLU A 757 21.01 1.16 -5.13
N GLU A 758 21.99 0.34 -5.50
CA GLU A 758 22.40 -0.88 -4.82
C GLU A 758 21.24 -1.89 -4.71
N ILE A 759 20.60 -2.17 -5.85
CA ILE A 759 19.41 -3.04 -5.93
C ILE A 759 19.59 -4.42 -5.29
N THR A 760 20.82 -4.94 -5.23
CA THR A 760 21.13 -6.26 -4.64
C THR A 760 20.99 -6.28 -3.12
N GLN A 761 21.03 -5.12 -2.45
CA GLN A 761 20.89 -5.00 -1.00
C GLN A 761 19.43 -4.89 -0.52
N LEU A 762 18.47 -4.73 -1.45
CA LEU A 762 17.06 -4.67 -1.11
C LEU A 762 16.48 -6.07 -0.92
N ASP A 763 15.86 -6.29 0.23
CA ASP A 763 15.16 -7.53 0.56
C ASP A 763 13.80 -7.64 -0.13
N THR A 764 13.20 -8.83 -0.07
CA THR A 764 11.91 -9.14 -0.72
C THR A 764 10.77 -8.30 -0.14
N GLY A 765 10.84 -7.95 1.15
CA GLY A 765 9.91 -7.03 1.79
C GLY A 765 9.84 -5.68 1.08
N LEU A 766 10.99 -5.05 0.82
CA LEU A 766 11.06 -3.79 0.08
C LEU A 766 10.66 -3.96 -1.39
N TRP A 767 11.03 -5.08 -2.03
CA TRP A 767 10.59 -5.36 -3.40
C TRP A 767 9.08 -5.55 -3.52
N ASN A 768 8.39 -6.06 -2.49
CA ASN A 768 6.92 -6.12 -2.46
C ASN A 768 6.30 -4.73 -2.57
N ASP A 769 6.83 -3.77 -1.81
CA ASP A 769 6.35 -2.39 -1.81
C ASP A 769 6.69 -1.69 -3.13
N ILE A 770 7.90 -1.88 -3.66
CA ILE A 770 8.32 -1.30 -4.95
C ILE A 770 7.49 -1.89 -6.12
N ALA A 771 7.20 -3.19 -6.10
CA ALA A 771 6.36 -3.83 -7.11
C ALA A 771 4.95 -3.21 -7.16
N CYS A 772 4.41 -2.77 -6.02
CA CYS A 772 3.13 -2.07 -5.99
C CYS A 772 3.19 -0.76 -6.78
N VAL A 773 4.30 -0.01 -6.68
CA VAL A 773 4.51 1.24 -7.43
C VAL A 773 4.55 0.97 -8.94
N SER A 774 5.10 -0.18 -9.36
CA SER A 774 5.18 -0.56 -10.77
C SER A 774 3.83 -0.80 -11.46
N MET A 775 2.76 -0.99 -10.67
CA MET A 775 1.40 -1.11 -11.21
C MET A 775 0.91 0.22 -11.79
N ASN A 776 1.48 1.37 -11.37
CA ASN A 776 1.27 2.63 -12.05
C ASN A 776 2.21 2.76 -13.26
N ARG A 777 1.68 2.50 -14.46
CA ARG A 777 2.43 2.53 -15.73
C ARG A 777 3.07 3.88 -16.08
N LYS A 778 2.66 4.97 -15.42
CA LYS A 778 3.27 6.29 -15.58
C LYS A 778 4.63 6.40 -14.89
N VAL A 779 4.85 5.62 -13.83
CA VAL A 779 6.13 5.64 -13.10
C VAL A 779 7.20 4.89 -13.88
N LYS A 780 8.34 5.54 -14.06
CA LYS A 780 9.54 5.00 -14.71
C LYS A 780 10.59 4.61 -13.68
N PHE A 781 11.43 3.64 -14.01
CA PHE A 781 12.44 3.09 -13.09
C PHE A 781 13.84 3.20 -13.68
N LEU A 782 14.79 3.57 -12.83
CA LEU A 782 16.22 3.50 -13.11
C LEU A 782 16.88 2.64 -12.03
N LEU A 783 17.33 1.44 -12.39
CA LEU A 783 17.86 0.46 -11.45
C LEU A 783 19.38 0.35 -11.57
N LEU A 784 20.10 0.59 -10.47
CA LEU A 784 21.56 0.59 -10.42
C LEU A 784 22.06 -0.47 -9.44
N GLY A 785 23.09 -1.22 -9.80
CA GLY A 785 23.73 -2.14 -8.87
C GLY A 785 24.80 -3.02 -9.49
N ASP A 786 25.23 -4.00 -8.72
CA ASP A 786 26.26 -4.96 -9.12
C ASP A 786 25.95 -6.33 -8.50
N PHE A 787 25.50 -7.26 -9.35
CA PHE A 787 25.07 -8.60 -8.93
C PHE A 787 26.20 -9.48 -8.38
N ARG A 788 27.45 -9.07 -8.59
CA ARG A 788 28.66 -9.75 -8.12
C ARG A 788 28.94 -9.47 -6.64
N GLN A 789 28.27 -8.49 -6.05
CA GLN A 789 28.39 -8.16 -4.63
C GLN A 789 27.46 -9.04 -3.77
N PHE A 790 27.49 -8.82 -2.45
CA PHE A 790 26.62 -9.56 -1.54
C PHE A 790 25.14 -9.27 -1.81
N PRO A 791 24.27 -10.30 -1.72
CA PRO A 791 22.82 -10.13 -1.75
C PRO A 791 22.32 -9.50 -0.45
N ALA A 792 21.01 -9.23 -0.40
CA ALA A 792 20.34 -8.79 0.82
C ALA A 792 20.61 -9.77 1.97
N VAL A 793 20.88 -9.21 3.16
CA VAL A 793 21.25 -10.00 4.34
C VAL A 793 20.02 -10.76 4.85
N MET A 794 20.08 -12.10 4.80
CA MET A 794 19.02 -13.02 5.28
C MET A 794 17.62 -12.63 4.79
N ASP A 795 17.49 -12.55 3.46
CA ASP A 795 16.23 -12.27 2.80
C ASP A 795 15.20 -13.38 3.07
N ASN A 796 14.09 -12.98 3.67
CA ASN A 796 12.99 -13.86 4.08
C ASN A 796 11.67 -13.29 3.55
N PHE A 797 10.73 -14.17 3.24
CA PHE A 797 9.38 -13.80 2.84
C PHE A 797 8.36 -14.74 3.45
N ALA A 798 7.36 -14.18 4.14
CA ALA A 798 6.22 -14.89 4.73
C ALA A 798 6.60 -16.22 5.43
N GLY A 799 7.64 -16.17 6.27
CA GLY A 799 8.05 -17.33 7.07
C GLY A 799 9.12 -18.21 6.41
N THR A 800 9.55 -17.92 5.18
CA THR A 800 10.49 -18.77 4.43
C THR A 800 11.69 -17.97 3.92
N PRO A 801 12.94 -18.50 4.03
CA PRO A 801 14.11 -17.90 3.39
C PRO A 801 13.98 -17.90 1.86
N VAL A 802 14.26 -16.76 1.23
CA VAL A 802 14.13 -16.62 -0.22
C VAL A 802 15.30 -17.31 -0.91
N GLN A 803 15.02 -18.31 -1.74
CA GLN A 803 16.04 -19.16 -2.35
C GLN A 803 16.57 -18.62 -3.70
N TRP A 804 15.80 -17.78 -4.38
CA TRP A 804 16.13 -17.31 -5.73
C TRP A 804 16.85 -15.96 -5.70
N GLU A 805 17.93 -15.84 -6.47
CA GLU A 805 18.64 -14.57 -6.62
C GLU A 805 17.86 -13.57 -7.48
N LEU A 806 17.91 -12.30 -7.08
CA LEU A 806 17.25 -11.18 -7.76
C LEU A 806 17.62 -11.10 -9.27
N LYS A 807 18.82 -11.52 -9.65
CA LYS A 807 19.33 -11.45 -11.03
C LYS A 807 18.51 -12.28 -12.03
N HIS A 808 17.82 -13.32 -11.55
CA HIS A 808 16.99 -14.23 -12.36
C HIS A 808 15.49 -13.91 -12.32
N CYS A 809 15.11 -12.84 -11.61
CA CYS A 809 13.71 -12.49 -11.43
C CYS A 809 13.17 -11.69 -12.64
N GLN A 810 12.00 -12.08 -13.14
CA GLN A 810 11.26 -11.36 -14.18
C GLN A 810 10.89 -9.93 -13.72
N LEU A 811 10.78 -9.71 -12.41
CA LEU A 811 10.56 -8.39 -11.80
C LEU A 811 11.48 -7.30 -12.38
N LEU A 812 12.78 -7.55 -12.47
CA LEU A 812 13.73 -6.54 -12.95
C LEU A 812 13.48 -6.22 -14.43
N HIS A 813 13.17 -7.24 -15.23
CA HIS A 813 12.80 -7.06 -16.63
C HIS A 813 11.51 -6.26 -16.74
N ASP A 814 10.51 -6.53 -15.90
CA ASP A 814 9.22 -5.83 -15.92
C ASP A 814 9.35 -4.35 -15.53
N LEU A 815 10.16 -4.05 -14.50
CA LEU A 815 10.42 -2.68 -14.05
C LEU A 815 11.16 -1.84 -15.11
N THR A 816 11.98 -2.50 -15.93
CA THR A 816 12.84 -1.83 -16.91
C THR A 816 12.42 -2.06 -18.36
N ASP A 817 11.24 -2.66 -18.57
CA ASP A 817 10.73 -3.05 -19.88
C ASP A 817 11.77 -3.81 -20.74
N GLY A 818 12.63 -4.57 -20.08
CA GLY A 818 13.74 -5.33 -20.68
C GLY A 818 15.00 -4.52 -21.01
N TRP A 819 15.00 -3.19 -20.81
CA TRP A 819 16.16 -2.36 -21.09
C TRP A 819 17.30 -2.59 -20.09
N HIS A 820 18.40 -3.08 -20.61
CA HIS A 820 19.58 -3.44 -19.86
C HIS A 820 20.83 -2.90 -20.55
N HIS A 821 21.63 -2.14 -19.82
CA HIS A 821 22.91 -1.64 -20.31
C HIS A 821 23.99 -1.80 -19.25
N GLU A 822 24.85 -2.80 -19.42
CA GLU A 822 25.94 -3.06 -18.49
C GLU A 822 27.14 -2.16 -18.79
N LEU A 823 27.59 -1.42 -17.78
CA LEU A 823 28.79 -0.60 -17.87
C LEU A 823 30.03 -1.47 -17.66
N THR A 824 30.90 -1.53 -18.67
CA THR A 824 32.09 -2.40 -18.71
C THR A 824 33.41 -1.64 -18.74
N GLU A 825 33.38 -0.34 -19.01
CA GLU A 825 34.57 0.51 -19.12
C GLU A 825 34.97 1.05 -17.74
N ASN A 826 36.24 0.93 -17.40
CA ASN A 826 36.77 1.51 -16.18
C ASN A 826 36.90 3.04 -16.32
N ARG A 827 36.30 3.79 -15.38
CA ARG A 827 36.32 5.27 -15.37
C ARG A 827 37.03 5.86 -14.16
N ARG A 828 37.25 5.09 -13.10
CA ARG A 828 37.75 5.59 -11.80
C ARG A 828 38.69 4.63 -11.09
N SER A 829 38.49 3.32 -11.21
CA SER A 829 39.24 2.33 -10.43
C SER A 829 40.65 2.16 -10.96
N ASP A 830 41.55 1.68 -10.12
CA ASP A 830 42.86 1.21 -10.54
C ASP A 830 42.74 0.11 -11.61
N PRO A 831 43.49 0.18 -12.73
CA PRO A 831 43.41 -0.82 -13.79
C PRO A 831 43.73 -2.24 -13.33
N GLY A 832 44.72 -2.41 -12.45
CA GLY A 832 45.12 -3.71 -11.92
C GLY A 832 44.03 -4.37 -11.08
N ILE A 833 43.41 -3.60 -10.18
CA ILE A 833 42.23 -4.07 -9.41
C ILE A 833 41.07 -4.35 -10.36
N PHE A 834 40.76 -3.44 -11.28
CA PHE A 834 39.62 -3.58 -12.18
C PHE A 834 39.73 -4.83 -13.07
N ASP A 835 40.89 -5.08 -13.66
CA ASP A 835 41.16 -6.25 -14.49
C ASP A 835 41.11 -7.54 -13.68
N PHE A 836 41.58 -7.51 -12.43
CA PHE A 836 41.43 -8.63 -11.52
C PHE A 836 39.96 -8.93 -11.21
N LEU A 837 39.15 -7.92 -10.89
CA LEU A 837 37.71 -8.10 -10.60
C LEU A 837 36.95 -8.69 -11.80
N ARG A 838 37.28 -8.28 -13.03
CA ARG A 838 36.71 -8.88 -14.25
C ARG A 838 37.18 -10.31 -14.46
N TRP A 839 38.44 -10.60 -14.17
CA TRP A 839 39.00 -11.94 -14.31
C TRP A 839 38.34 -12.96 -13.37
N LEU A 840 37.89 -12.54 -12.18
CA LEU A 840 37.19 -13.41 -11.22
C LEU A 840 35.90 -14.04 -11.78
N ARG A 841 35.18 -13.32 -12.65
CA ARG A 841 33.91 -13.78 -13.26
C ARG A 841 32.89 -14.27 -12.21
N VAL A 842 32.79 -13.54 -11.09
CA VAL A 842 31.88 -13.86 -10.00
C VAL A 842 30.46 -13.97 -10.56
N ASP A 843 29.76 -15.06 -10.24
CA ASP A 843 28.39 -15.33 -10.68
C ASP A 843 28.20 -15.38 -12.22
N GLU A 844 29.28 -15.58 -12.98
CA GLU A 844 29.28 -15.65 -14.44
C GLU A 844 29.73 -17.03 -14.94
N PRO A 845 29.43 -17.39 -16.21
CA PRO A 845 29.99 -18.59 -16.81
C PRO A 845 31.53 -18.61 -16.76
N ARG A 846 32.07 -19.74 -16.30
CA ARG A 846 33.52 -19.93 -16.05
C ARG A 846 34.05 -19.07 -14.88
N GLU A 847 33.24 -18.91 -13.84
CA GLU A 847 33.66 -18.38 -12.54
C GLU A 847 34.97 -19.06 -12.07
N GLN A 848 35.92 -18.26 -11.56
CA GLN A 848 37.19 -18.79 -11.08
C GLN A 848 37.00 -19.58 -9.78
N SER A 849 37.77 -20.65 -9.59
CA SER A 849 37.76 -21.36 -8.31
C SER A 849 38.33 -20.47 -7.21
N LEU A 850 37.74 -20.53 -6.00
CA LEU A 850 38.22 -19.73 -4.87
C LEU A 850 39.72 -19.94 -4.57
N PRO A 851 40.27 -21.17 -4.55
CA PRO A 851 41.69 -21.38 -4.29
C PRO A 851 42.59 -20.72 -5.33
N GLU A 852 42.25 -20.84 -6.63
CA GLU A 852 43.02 -20.21 -7.70
C GLU A 852 42.93 -18.69 -7.66
N ALA A 853 41.74 -18.16 -7.34
CA ALA A 853 41.50 -16.74 -7.20
C ALA A 853 42.31 -16.13 -6.05
N VAL A 854 42.35 -16.80 -4.89
CA VAL A 854 43.15 -16.35 -3.73
C VAL A 854 44.65 -16.42 -4.04
N ARG A 855 45.12 -17.49 -4.70
CA ARG A 855 46.53 -17.60 -5.14
C ARG A 855 46.90 -16.44 -6.07
N ALA A 856 46.12 -16.22 -7.12
CA ALA A 856 46.35 -15.12 -8.06
C ALA A 856 46.27 -13.74 -7.38
N ALA A 857 45.39 -13.58 -6.40
CA ALA A 857 45.27 -12.35 -5.63
C ALA A 857 46.52 -12.08 -4.77
N ARG A 858 47.05 -13.10 -4.08
CA ARG A 858 48.28 -13.00 -3.28
C ARG A 858 49.51 -12.68 -4.14
N GLU A 859 49.56 -13.23 -5.36
CA GLU A 859 50.62 -12.94 -6.33
C GLU A 859 50.55 -11.49 -6.86
N ARG A 860 49.34 -11.01 -7.19
CA ARG A 860 49.13 -9.65 -7.74
C ARG A 860 49.18 -8.55 -6.67
N PHE A 861 48.72 -8.85 -5.46
CA PHE A 861 48.57 -7.91 -4.35
C PHE A 861 49.28 -8.46 -3.11
N PRO A 862 50.62 -8.59 -3.15
CA PRO A 862 51.39 -9.14 -2.04
C PRO A 862 51.32 -8.22 -0.82
N ARG A 863 51.67 -8.77 0.34
CA ARG A 863 51.79 -7.98 1.58
C ARG A 863 52.83 -6.88 1.41
N GLN A 864 52.41 -5.64 1.60
CA GLN A 864 53.28 -4.47 1.57
C GLN A 864 53.00 -3.60 2.79
N GLY A 865 54.03 -3.20 3.55
CA GLY A 865 53.87 -2.30 4.69
C GLY A 865 52.89 -2.77 5.77
N GLU A 866 52.35 -1.80 6.52
CA GLU A 866 51.33 -1.99 7.55
C GLU A 866 49.96 -1.49 7.08
N PRO A 867 48.84 -2.13 7.48
CA PRO A 867 47.51 -1.71 7.04
C PRO A 867 47.02 -0.47 7.77
N ASP A 868 46.31 0.40 7.04
CA ASP A 868 45.46 1.43 7.62
C ASP A 868 44.09 0.83 8.01
N VAL A 869 43.58 -0.10 7.18
CA VAL A 869 42.33 -0.83 7.40
C VAL A 869 42.50 -2.32 7.08
N SER A 870 42.08 -3.19 7.99
CA SER A 870 42.00 -4.64 7.78
C SER A 870 40.54 -5.09 7.59
N LEU A 871 40.26 -5.76 6.48
CA LEU A 871 38.99 -6.42 6.22
C LEU A 871 39.01 -7.85 6.78
N VAL A 872 38.11 -8.13 7.70
CA VAL A 872 37.99 -9.43 8.39
C VAL A 872 36.58 -9.99 8.25
N ILE A 873 36.41 -11.28 8.42
CA ILE A 873 35.08 -11.90 8.45
C ILE A 873 34.44 -11.69 9.83
N SER A 874 35.20 -11.97 10.89
CA SER A 874 34.62 -12.06 12.24
C SER A 874 34.81 -10.80 13.09
N HIS A 875 33.78 -10.46 13.87
CA HIS A 875 33.85 -9.35 14.82
C HIS A 875 34.89 -9.57 15.92
N ALA A 876 35.12 -10.82 16.32
CA ALA A 876 36.17 -11.17 17.27
C ALA A 876 37.56 -10.83 16.71
N HIS A 877 37.82 -11.13 15.43
CA HIS A 877 39.06 -10.73 14.78
C HIS A 877 39.16 -9.21 14.63
N ARG A 878 38.05 -8.54 14.26
CA ARG A 878 37.96 -7.08 14.18
C ARG A 878 38.36 -6.41 15.50
N ILE A 879 37.80 -6.87 16.62
CA ILE A 879 38.09 -6.32 17.97
C ILE A 879 39.56 -6.51 18.32
N ARG A 880 40.14 -7.69 18.04
CA ARG A 880 41.55 -7.99 18.29
C ARG A 880 42.48 -7.03 17.52
N ILE A 881 42.25 -6.84 16.22
CA ILE A 881 43.04 -5.93 15.39
C ILE A 881 42.87 -4.49 15.87
N ASN A 882 41.63 -4.03 16.05
CA ASN A 882 41.36 -2.68 16.54
C ASN A 882 42.04 -2.41 17.89
N ALA A 883 42.02 -3.35 18.83
CA ALA A 883 42.66 -3.19 20.15
C ALA A 883 44.21 -3.21 20.06
N ARG A 884 44.77 -3.99 19.14
CA ARG A 884 46.21 -4.00 18.86
C ARG A 884 46.66 -2.66 18.28
N ASP A 885 46.01 -2.23 17.21
CA ASP A 885 46.46 -1.07 16.43
C ASP A 885 46.14 0.25 17.12
N ASN A 886 45.00 0.34 17.82
CA ASN A 886 44.69 1.49 18.65
C ASN A 886 45.70 1.68 19.79
N ARG A 887 46.20 0.60 20.40
CA ARG A 887 47.27 0.70 21.41
C ARG A 887 48.61 1.07 20.80
N ARG A 888 48.93 0.52 19.62
CA ARG A 888 50.19 0.77 18.91
C ARG A 888 50.30 2.22 18.43
N LEU A 889 49.20 2.78 17.93
CA LEU A 889 49.16 4.12 17.32
C LEU A 889 48.85 5.24 18.32
N ALA A 890 48.37 4.90 19.52
CA ALA A 890 48.03 5.90 20.52
C ALA A 890 49.28 6.67 21.00
N PRO A 891 49.27 8.02 20.92
CA PRO A 891 50.32 8.83 21.50
C PRO A 891 50.22 8.85 23.05
N PRO A 892 51.27 9.31 23.77
CA PRO A 892 51.29 9.34 25.23
C PRO A 892 50.12 10.10 25.87
N GLU A 893 49.62 11.14 25.20
CA GLU A 893 48.50 12.00 25.63
C GLU A 893 47.11 11.43 25.33
N ALA A 894 47.01 10.24 24.75
CA ALA A 894 45.73 9.64 24.41
C ALA A 894 44.89 9.30 25.65
N VAL A 895 43.61 9.69 25.62
CA VAL A 895 42.66 9.41 26.70
C VAL A 895 42.06 8.02 26.51
N THR A 896 42.13 7.17 27.54
CA THR A 896 41.49 5.84 27.50
C THR A 896 40.03 5.95 27.92
N ILE A 897 39.14 5.51 27.05
CA ILE A 897 37.72 5.40 27.33
C ILE A 897 37.39 3.93 27.57
N GLU A 898 37.09 3.61 28.82
CA GLU A 898 36.73 2.25 29.22
C GLU A 898 35.31 1.88 28.81
N TYR A 899 35.16 0.71 28.19
CA TYR A 899 33.86 0.11 27.93
C TYR A 899 33.51 -0.90 29.02
N THR A 900 32.52 -0.57 29.85
CA THR A 900 32.11 -1.39 31.01
C THR A 900 31.14 -2.52 30.67
N GLY A 901 30.85 -2.78 29.39
CA GLY A 901 29.91 -3.84 28.97
C GLY A 901 28.43 -3.50 29.14
N THR A 902 28.10 -2.47 29.93
CA THR A 902 26.72 -2.11 30.32
C THR A 902 26.16 -1.02 29.42
N GLY A 903 25.47 -1.39 28.33
CA GLY A 903 24.70 -0.42 27.56
C GLY A 903 24.01 -0.98 26.31
N PRO A 904 22.79 -0.52 25.97
CA PRO A 904 22.12 -0.88 24.72
C PRO A 904 22.85 -0.20 23.56
N THR A 905 23.66 -0.97 22.83
CA THR A 905 24.28 -0.50 21.59
C THR A 905 23.57 -1.11 20.39
N THR A 906 23.29 -0.26 19.39
CA THR A 906 22.35 -0.54 18.29
C THR A 906 22.96 -1.38 17.17
N THR A 907 24.27 -1.30 16.93
CA THR A 907 25.09 -2.21 16.07
C THR A 907 26.58 -1.96 16.35
N ASN A 908 27.46 -2.89 15.97
CA ASN A 908 28.91 -2.95 16.20
C ASN A 908 29.29 -2.90 17.69
N MET A 909 29.87 -3.96 18.27
CA MET A 909 30.17 -3.98 19.71
C MET A 909 31.23 -2.91 20.00
N PRO A 910 30.97 -1.99 20.94
CA PRO A 910 32.00 -1.06 21.39
C PRO A 910 33.09 -1.84 22.12
N GLN A 911 34.24 -1.21 22.23
CA GLN A 911 35.40 -1.74 22.91
C GLN A 911 36.11 -0.58 23.60
N THR A 912 36.87 -0.86 24.66
CA THR A 912 37.78 0.12 25.23
C THR A 912 38.68 0.65 24.13
N MET A 913 38.79 1.97 24.03
CA MET A 913 39.63 2.63 23.02
C MET A 913 40.37 3.82 23.62
N ARG A 914 41.59 4.01 23.17
CA ARG A 914 42.39 5.22 23.36
C ARG A 914 42.01 6.22 22.28
N VAL A 915 41.76 7.46 22.68
CA VAL A 915 41.28 8.53 21.80
C VAL A 915 42.22 9.72 21.86
N TRP A 916 42.56 10.27 20.71
CA TRP A 916 43.46 11.42 20.56
C TRP A 916 43.01 12.28 19.36
N PRO A 917 43.40 13.58 19.31
CA PRO A 917 43.16 14.42 18.14
C PRO A 917 43.72 13.79 16.86
N GLY A 918 42.92 13.73 15.80
CA GLY A 918 43.24 13.09 14.52
C GLY A 918 42.86 11.61 14.41
N LEU A 919 42.40 10.95 15.50
CA LEU A 919 41.93 9.56 15.41
C LEU A 919 40.71 9.46 14.50
N LYS A 920 40.79 8.59 13.49
CA LYS A 920 39.69 8.24 12.59
C LYS A 920 38.75 7.21 13.22
N LEU A 921 37.46 7.52 13.24
CA LEU A 921 36.39 6.67 13.76
C LEU A 921 35.31 6.46 12.68
N ILE A 922 34.48 5.43 12.86
CA ILE A 922 33.32 5.17 12.01
C ILE A 922 32.02 5.23 12.82
N GLY A 923 31.01 5.90 12.29
CA GLY A 923 29.69 6.01 12.90
C GLY A 923 28.93 4.69 12.89
N VAL A 924 28.14 4.45 13.94
CA VAL A 924 27.27 3.26 14.09
C VAL A 924 25.79 3.60 14.28
N GLY A 925 25.42 4.87 14.09
CA GLY A 925 24.06 5.38 14.21
C GLY A 925 23.84 6.30 15.43
N GLY A 926 22.65 6.90 15.50
CA GLY A 926 22.32 7.93 16.48
C GLY A 926 22.77 9.31 16.01
N ARG A 927 23.60 10.03 16.79
CA ARG A 927 24.10 11.36 16.37
C ARG A 927 25.13 11.28 15.25
N VAL A 928 25.91 10.20 15.19
CA VAL A 928 26.84 9.94 14.08
C VAL A 928 26.25 8.87 13.17
N THR A 929 25.99 9.24 11.92
CA THR A 929 25.36 8.39 10.92
C THR A 929 26.16 7.09 10.70
N LYS A 930 25.45 5.95 10.59
CA LYS A 930 26.06 4.63 10.41
C LYS A 930 26.88 4.57 9.11
N GLY A 931 28.11 4.08 9.21
CA GLY A 931 29.01 3.87 8.07
C GLY A 931 29.74 5.12 7.58
N ILE A 932 29.67 6.24 8.32
CA ILE A 932 30.35 7.49 7.98
C ILE A 932 31.62 7.65 8.80
N TYR A 933 32.72 8.03 8.15
CA TYR A 933 33.99 8.30 8.82
C TYR A 933 34.00 9.71 9.41
N VAL A 934 34.52 9.84 10.63
CA VAL A 934 34.66 11.09 11.38
C VAL A 934 36.02 11.12 12.06
N HIS A 935 36.59 12.30 12.27
CA HIS A 935 37.84 12.48 12.99
C HIS A 935 37.62 13.17 14.32
N VAL A 936 38.43 12.80 15.30
CA VAL A 936 38.46 13.49 16.58
C VAL A 936 39.20 14.81 16.42
N ALA A 937 38.52 15.93 16.64
CA ALA A 937 39.13 17.25 16.55
C ALA A 937 39.82 17.62 17.87
N GLU A 938 39.11 17.46 18.99
CA GLU A 938 39.60 17.84 20.32
C GLU A 938 39.24 16.78 21.36
N VAL A 939 40.16 16.57 22.31
CA VAL A 939 39.96 15.68 23.46
C VAL A 939 40.12 16.50 24.74
N GLY A 940 38.99 16.78 25.39
CA GLY A 940 38.94 17.44 26.69
C GLY A 940 38.80 16.44 27.84
N PRO A 941 38.86 16.91 29.11
CA PRO A 941 38.80 16.05 30.28
C PRO A 941 37.47 15.31 30.47
N GLU A 942 36.35 15.90 30.01
CA GLU A 942 35.01 15.28 30.11
C GLU A 942 34.32 15.04 28.75
N LYS A 943 34.81 15.71 27.70
CA LYS A 943 34.15 15.76 26.39
C LYS A 943 35.14 15.63 25.24
N ILE A 944 34.67 14.99 24.18
CA ILE A 944 35.39 14.81 22.92
C ILE A 944 34.58 15.51 21.83
N VAL A 945 35.27 16.28 20.98
CA VAL A 945 34.66 17.01 19.87
C VAL A 945 35.10 16.35 18.56
N LEU A 946 34.16 16.06 17.69
CA LEU A 946 34.42 15.55 16.34
C LEU A 946 34.57 16.72 15.35
N ASP A 947 35.22 16.45 14.22
CA ASP A 947 35.40 17.40 13.10
C ASP A 947 34.10 18.07 12.60
N GLY A 948 32.94 17.42 12.78
CA GLY A 948 31.61 17.98 12.50
C GLY A 948 31.04 18.95 13.54
N GLY A 949 31.78 19.26 14.62
CA GLY A 949 31.33 20.14 15.71
C GLY A 949 30.49 19.45 16.79
N ASP A 950 30.15 18.17 16.60
CA ASP A 950 29.43 17.38 17.59
C ASP A 950 30.31 17.07 18.81
N SER A 951 29.79 17.37 20.01
CA SER A 951 30.46 17.10 21.29
C SER A 951 29.79 15.95 22.04
N PHE A 952 30.62 15.02 22.52
CA PHE A 952 30.20 13.81 23.22
C PHE A 952 30.91 13.68 24.56
N THR A 953 30.22 13.18 25.59
CA THR A 953 30.89 12.62 26.76
C THR A 953 31.61 11.34 26.38
N HIS A 954 32.59 10.91 27.18
CA HIS A 954 33.35 9.68 26.93
C HIS A 954 32.44 8.45 26.70
N ALA A 955 31.44 8.27 27.56
CA ALA A 955 30.47 7.16 27.42
C ALA A 955 29.55 7.32 26.19
N ALA A 956 29.16 8.55 25.84
CA ALA A 956 28.30 8.81 24.70
C ALA A 956 29.04 8.56 23.36
N LEU A 957 30.35 8.85 23.29
CA LEU A 957 31.14 8.58 22.10
C LEU A 957 31.11 7.09 21.74
N LEU A 958 31.34 6.21 22.73
CA LEU A 958 31.23 4.75 22.58
C LEU A 958 29.84 4.27 22.13
N LYS A 959 28.78 5.08 22.27
CA LYS A 959 27.45 4.72 21.76
C LYS A 959 27.33 4.98 20.26
N HIS A 960 28.05 5.97 19.73
CA HIS A 960 27.86 6.51 18.39
C HIS A 960 28.99 6.20 17.40
N THR A 961 30.20 5.87 17.87
CA THR A 961 31.38 5.65 17.00
C THR A 961 32.20 4.41 17.35
N ARG A 962 32.98 3.89 16.40
CA ARG A 962 33.88 2.74 16.57
C ARG A 962 35.25 3.00 15.96
N LEU A 963 36.24 2.28 16.47
CA LEU A 963 37.54 2.13 15.81
C LEU A 963 37.37 1.49 14.43
N CYS A 964 38.18 1.94 13.47
CA CYS A 964 38.08 1.53 12.07
C CYS A 964 39.38 0.93 11.49
N HIS A 965 40.38 0.61 12.32
CA HIS A 965 41.58 -0.12 11.89
C HIS A 965 41.24 -1.51 11.33
N ALA A 966 40.14 -2.10 11.78
CA ALA A 966 39.51 -3.24 11.16
C ALA A 966 38.00 -3.07 11.05
N ILE A 967 37.44 -3.53 9.93
CA ILE A 967 36.00 -3.58 9.66
C ILE A 967 35.64 -4.93 9.03
N THR A 968 34.37 -5.33 9.11
CA THR A 968 33.95 -6.61 8.52
C THR A 968 33.62 -6.47 7.03
N TYR A 969 33.80 -7.53 6.23
CA TYR A 969 33.41 -7.55 4.81
C TYR A 969 31.94 -7.16 4.59
N ALA A 970 31.03 -7.62 5.46
CA ALA A 970 29.62 -7.25 5.38
C ALA A 970 29.37 -5.75 5.63
N SER A 971 30.23 -5.09 6.41
CA SER A 971 30.09 -3.67 6.75
C SER A 971 30.82 -2.74 5.78
N CYS A 972 31.67 -3.27 4.88
CA CYS A 972 32.46 -2.44 3.97
C CYS A 972 31.74 -2.17 2.64
N GLN A 973 30.67 -2.91 2.32
CA GLN A 973 29.93 -2.70 1.07
C GLN A 973 29.38 -1.26 0.99
N GLY A 974 29.63 -0.60 -0.13
CA GLY A 974 29.30 0.82 -0.34
C GLY A 974 30.35 1.81 0.18
N LEU A 975 31.36 1.37 0.94
CA LEU A 975 32.46 2.23 1.40
C LEU A 975 33.58 2.29 0.36
N THR A 976 34.35 3.37 0.38
CA THR A 976 35.70 3.45 -0.21
C THR A 976 36.67 3.57 0.96
N LEU A 977 37.72 2.74 0.99
CA LEU A 977 38.68 2.73 2.09
C LEU A 977 39.90 3.55 1.70
N GLU A 978 40.22 4.54 2.53
CA GLU A 978 41.41 5.37 2.38
C GLU A 978 42.63 4.67 2.98
N GLY A 979 43.77 4.77 2.30
CA GLY A 979 45.01 4.14 2.72
C GLY A 979 45.11 2.67 2.34
N ARG A 980 46.01 1.97 3.02
CA ARG A 980 46.35 0.57 2.77
C ARG A 980 45.32 -0.39 3.35
N VAL A 981 44.78 -1.25 2.51
CA VAL A 981 43.72 -2.22 2.81
C VAL A 981 44.28 -3.63 2.80
N PHE A 982 44.17 -4.33 3.92
CA PHE A 982 44.51 -5.76 4.01
C PHE A 982 43.25 -6.61 3.97
N LEU A 983 43.22 -7.60 3.07
CA LEU A 983 42.19 -8.63 3.05
C LEU A 983 42.66 -9.80 3.92
N CYS A 984 42.04 -9.95 5.09
CA CYS A 984 42.31 -11.04 6.02
C CYS A 984 41.26 -12.16 5.86
N ASP A 985 41.50 -13.27 6.57
CA ASP A 985 40.58 -14.41 6.71
C ASP A 985 40.30 -15.17 5.39
N THR A 986 41.22 -15.12 4.42
CA THR A 986 41.10 -15.81 3.12
C THR A 986 41.05 -17.33 3.23
N GLU A 987 41.52 -17.89 4.34
CA GLU A 987 41.51 -19.32 4.66
C GLU A 987 40.28 -19.74 5.49
N SER A 988 39.39 -18.79 5.81
CA SER A 988 38.16 -19.10 6.54
C SER A 988 37.20 -19.92 5.67
N PRO A 989 36.46 -20.89 6.25
CA PRO A 989 35.43 -21.63 5.52
C PRO A 989 34.25 -20.76 5.07
N HIS A 990 34.10 -19.54 5.63
CA HIS A 990 33.07 -18.58 5.21
C HIS A 990 33.58 -17.55 4.19
N PHE A 991 34.87 -17.57 3.85
CA PHE A 991 35.41 -16.71 2.80
C PHE A 991 34.96 -17.23 1.44
N THR A 992 34.43 -16.34 0.60
CA THR A 992 33.91 -16.69 -0.73
C THR A 992 34.48 -15.77 -1.79
N LEU A 993 34.26 -16.10 -3.06
CA LEU A 993 34.71 -15.26 -4.17
C LEU A 993 34.11 -13.85 -4.11
N LYS A 994 32.88 -13.71 -3.58
CA LYS A 994 32.24 -12.41 -3.30
C LYS A 994 32.99 -11.62 -2.22
N HIS A 995 33.56 -12.27 -1.20
CA HIS A 995 34.38 -11.58 -0.19
C HIS A 995 35.64 -10.99 -0.82
N LEU A 996 36.31 -11.78 -1.67
CA LEU A 996 37.48 -11.32 -2.42
C LEU A 996 37.11 -10.15 -3.35
N TYR A 997 36.03 -10.29 -4.13
CA TYR A 997 35.55 -9.26 -5.04
C TYR A 997 35.18 -7.95 -4.31
N VAL A 998 34.33 -8.05 -3.28
CA VAL A 998 33.90 -6.89 -2.50
C VAL A 998 35.09 -6.25 -1.81
N GLY A 999 35.95 -7.03 -1.16
CA GLY A 999 37.13 -6.53 -0.46
C GLY A 999 38.12 -5.81 -1.37
N SER A 1000 38.52 -6.43 -2.48
CA SER A 1000 39.44 -5.83 -3.44
C SER A 1000 38.87 -4.54 -4.05
N SER A 1001 37.56 -4.48 -4.29
CA SER A 1001 36.90 -3.28 -4.83
C SER A 1001 36.85 -2.07 -3.89
N ARG A 1002 37.23 -2.24 -2.60
CA ARG A 1002 37.22 -1.15 -1.62
C ARG A 1002 38.50 -0.31 -1.63
N ALA A 1003 39.61 -0.89 -2.10
CA ALA A 1003 40.89 -0.22 -2.19
C ALA A 1003 40.92 0.77 -3.37
N THR A 1004 41.67 1.86 -3.21
CA THR A 1004 41.76 2.94 -4.21
C THR A 1004 42.84 2.68 -5.27
N SER A 1005 43.87 1.91 -4.94
CA SER A 1005 45.00 1.55 -5.80
C SER A 1005 45.47 0.12 -5.54
N SER A 1006 45.99 -0.57 -6.56
CA SER A 1006 46.59 -1.90 -6.41
C SER A 1006 47.76 -1.91 -5.44
N GLU A 1007 48.53 -0.81 -5.35
CA GLU A 1007 49.68 -0.68 -4.43
C GLU A 1007 49.26 -0.59 -2.97
N LEU A 1008 48.01 -0.22 -2.72
CA LEU A 1008 47.42 -0.09 -1.38
C LEU A 1008 46.63 -1.34 -0.99
N LEU A 1009 46.50 -2.33 -1.88
CA LEU A 1009 45.80 -3.57 -1.59
C LEU A 1009 46.81 -4.67 -1.25
N SER A 1010 46.57 -5.40 -0.17
CA SER A 1010 47.28 -6.65 0.12
C SER A 1010 46.30 -7.75 0.47
N VAL A 1011 46.51 -8.94 -0.09
CA VAL A 1011 45.72 -10.13 0.22
C VAL A 1011 46.58 -11.09 1.04
N LEU A 1012 46.11 -11.45 2.23
CA LEU A 1012 46.85 -12.27 3.19
C LEU A 1012 46.54 -13.75 3.07
#